data_AF-A0A813LR70-F1
#
_entry.id   AF-A0A813LR70-F1
#
_cell.length_a   1.000
_cell.length_b   1.000
_cell.length_c   1.000
_cell.angle_alpha   90.00
_cell.angle_beta   90.00
_cell.angle_gamma   90.00
#
_symmetry.space_group_name_H-M   'P 1'
#
loop_
_entity.id
_entity.type
_entity.pdbx_description
1 polymer ?
#
loop_
_entity_poly.entity_id
_entity_poly.type
_entity_poly.pdbx_seq_one_letter_code
_entity_poly.pdbx_strand_id
1 'polypeptide(L)'
;MRRCLVQKRVAWCPRGLQPAARILGAPPGNWQLRCFAGEAPLSVNAELERVMEVRAERVRRELSILAEAFQRYDGDRSGALDKAEFVQALTDLNLPAGEFDIAALFNRLDADKSGTIELGEWLERLPRGTRLVIVERFEDEASSASVNAHRAVRLTVPSGKMIYTYTDEAPMLATYSLLPIIRAFTKSSKVTIQTRDISVAGRILASFPEHLTDKQQQADCLADLGNLAKTPVANIVKLPNVSASIPQLEAAISELQSQGFKVPSFPREPVTEEEKAVKARYSKVLGSAVNPVLREGNSDRRVAAPVKAYARAHPHRLKAWSSDSKTHVAHMTEGDFYGSEKSACMQKATSVRVELRHAVGGGTQVLKSRTALLTGEVIDAAVLSVASLRDFYEREMLDCKKHDVLFSLHLKATMMKISDPIMFGHAVTVYFRDAFQKHAALFQEIGVVPDNGLADVLAKVQFLSDAKKRDEVLADLSACYSERPSLAMVDSDNGITNLHVPSDVIIDASMPPMIRDGGKMWNKEDKLQDTKALVPDRCYAGIFQATVEDCQTNGAFNVTTMGNVANVGLMAQKAEEYGSHDKTFKMARSGTVRVVDIDSGDCFFEHEVAEGDIWRMCQTKDSPIQDWVRLAVSRARATGSPATFWLDEARAHDAVMIGKVRQYLQDHDTSNLDISILPPVEAMKATLARVRQGLDSISVTGNVLRDYLTDLFPILELGTSAKMLSVVPLLAGGGLYETGAGGSAPKHVQQFVKESHLRWDSLGEFLALAVSLQDLGSKTGNPRALILADTLNAAIGTLLENDKSPKRKVGQLDNRGSHYYLATYWAEALASQTSSGKLAAEFTQVAASLKQKEESIVQELMSAAGKPADLGGYYRPDVQKTESAMRPSTTFNRIIDSLGQAGNRVEVMGEAERRAVSSISAPI
;
A
#
# COMPACT_ATOMS: atom_id res chain seq x y z
N MET A 1 -13.83 41.33 46.60
CA MET A 1 -13.42 41.98 47.87
C MET A 1 -13.02 40.92 48.90
N ARG A 2 -12.26 41.33 49.93
CA ARG A 2 -11.92 40.67 51.22
C ARG A 2 -12.83 39.46 51.62
N ARG A 3 -12.30 38.26 51.90
CA ARG A 3 -11.48 37.76 53.06
C ARG A 3 -12.34 37.20 54.22
N CYS A 4 -11.98 35.97 54.65
CA CYS A 4 -12.01 35.47 56.05
C CYS A 4 -13.37 35.19 56.74
N LEU A 5 -13.51 34.31 57.75
CA LEU A 5 -12.73 33.19 58.32
C LEU A 5 -13.58 32.53 59.45
N VAL A 6 -13.26 31.29 59.90
CA VAL A 6 -13.31 30.86 61.34
C VAL A 6 -14.73 30.59 61.96
N GLN A 7 -14.99 29.67 62.92
CA GLN A 7 -14.17 28.95 63.93
C GLN A 7 -14.79 27.61 64.41
N LYS A 8 -13.97 26.72 65.02
CA LYS A 8 -14.23 26.16 66.37
C LYS A 8 -12.92 25.75 67.10
N ARG A 9 -12.98 25.62 68.44
CA ARG A 9 -11.91 25.71 69.48
C ARG A 9 -12.16 24.64 70.61
N VAL A 10 -11.31 24.30 71.60
CA VAL A 10 -9.96 24.70 72.13
C VAL A 10 -9.42 23.47 72.94
N ALA A 11 -8.17 22.97 72.78
CA ALA A 11 -6.88 23.32 73.42
C ALA A 11 -6.77 23.21 74.97
N TRP A 12 -5.77 22.47 75.52
CA TRP A 12 -4.90 22.91 76.64
C TRP A 12 -3.74 21.93 77.00
N CYS A 13 -2.72 22.46 77.70
CA CYS A 13 -1.56 21.77 78.30
C CYS A 13 -1.00 22.69 79.43
N PRO A 14 -0.45 22.18 80.56
CA PRO A 14 0.97 22.48 80.85
C PRO A 14 1.78 21.49 81.76
N ARG A 15 3.07 21.34 81.42
CA ARG A 15 4.32 21.27 82.25
C ARG A 15 4.40 20.54 83.62
N GLY A 16 5.50 19.80 83.83
CA GLY A 16 6.21 19.78 85.14
C GLY A 16 7.24 18.65 85.41
N LEU A 17 8.50 19.04 85.70
CA LEU A 17 9.57 18.31 86.42
C LEU A 17 10.45 17.22 85.72
N GLN A 18 11.73 17.22 86.14
CA GLN A 18 12.91 16.39 85.83
C GLN A 18 13.63 16.10 87.18
N PRO A 19 14.66 15.20 87.36
CA PRO A 19 15.84 15.06 86.47
C PRO A 19 16.58 13.67 86.44
N ALA A 20 17.71 13.66 85.68
CA ALA A 20 18.93 12.85 85.87
C ALA A 20 18.93 11.32 85.56
N ALA A 21 19.99 10.71 85.02
CA ALA A 21 21.15 11.23 84.26
C ALA A 21 21.92 10.08 83.56
N ARG A 22 22.48 10.32 82.36
CA ARG A 22 23.72 9.69 81.86
C ARG A 22 24.34 10.51 80.69
N ILE A 23 25.66 10.66 80.73
CA ILE A 23 26.54 11.51 79.90
C ILE A 23 27.92 10.82 79.88
N LEU A 24 28.83 10.90 78.91
CA LEU A 24 29.03 11.71 77.69
C LEU A 24 29.21 10.75 76.47
N GLY A 25 29.30 11.18 75.21
CA GLY A 25 29.11 12.50 74.57
C GLY A 25 29.58 12.42 73.10
N ALA A 26 28.78 12.89 72.15
CA ALA A 26 29.08 12.75 70.71
C ALA A 26 28.51 13.92 69.87
N PRO A 27 29.33 14.58 69.03
CA PRO A 27 28.86 15.43 67.94
C PRO A 27 28.92 14.70 66.59
N PRO A 28 27.83 14.65 65.79
CA PRO A 28 27.91 14.20 64.40
C PRO A 28 28.57 15.29 63.55
N GLY A 29 29.75 14.99 63.02
CA GLY A 29 30.53 15.93 62.19
C GLY A 29 30.11 15.96 60.72
N ASN A 30 30.22 17.14 60.11
CA ASN A 30 30.05 17.35 58.67
C ASN A 30 30.97 16.43 57.85
N TRP A 31 30.40 15.76 56.85
CA TRP A 31 31.13 15.36 55.64
C TRP A 31 30.36 15.84 54.41
N GLN A 32 31.02 16.64 53.58
CA GLN A 32 30.48 17.09 52.31
C GLN A 32 30.36 15.90 51.34
N LEU A 33 29.25 15.82 50.61
CA LEU A 33 29.12 14.93 49.45
C LEU A 33 28.69 15.75 48.24
N ARG A 34 29.43 15.55 47.14
CA ARG A 34 29.29 16.31 45.88
C ARG A 34 28.09 15.81 45.07
N CYS A 35 27.60 16.68 44.20
CA CYS A 35 26.47 16.43 43.32
C CYS A 35 26.72 15.27 42.35
N PHE A 36 25.68 14.47 42.10
CA PHE A 36 25.37 13.96 40.76
C PHE A 36 23.99 14.48 40.37
N ALA A 37 23.85 14.94 39.13
CA ALA A 37 22.63 15.56 38.65
C ALA A 37 21.53 14.52 38.42
N GLY A 38 20.30 14.83 38.81
CA GLY A 38 19.16 13.94 38.63
C GLY A 38 18.62 13.97 37.21
N GLU A 39 18.21 12.80 36.72
CA GLU A 39 17.32 12.67 35.56
C GLU A 39 15.99 13.39 35.87
N ALA A 40 15.45 14.10 34.88
CA ALA A 40 14.08 14.62 34.98
C ALA A 40 13.10 13.43 34.88
N PRO A 41 12.06 13.35 35.72
CA PRO A 41 11.11 12.25 35.66
C PRO A 41 10.41 12.21 34.30
N LEU A 42 10.44 11.06 33.64
CA LEU A 42 9.76 10.80 32.37
C LEU A 42 8.26 11.10 32.51
N SER A 43 7.65 11.60 31.43
CA SER A 43 6.19 11.77 31.42
C SER A 43 5.51 10.41 31.51
N VAL A 44 4.36 10.35 32.17
CA VAL A 44 3.61 9.09 32.34
C VAL A 44 3.35 8.39 31.00
N ASN A 45 3.17 9.14 29.92
CA ASN A 45 2.99 8.58 28.57
C ASN A 45 4.29 7.99 28.00
N ALA A 46 5.45 8.62 28.19
CA ALA A 46 6.74 8.08 27.73
C ALA A 46 7.12 6.81 28.51
N GLU A 47 6.83 6.77 29.81
CA GLU A 47 6.98 5.56 30.61
C GLU A 47 6.00 4.46 30.14
N LEU A 48 4.75 4.83 29.81
CA LEU A 48 3.76 3.89 29.28
C LEU A 48 4.16 3.32 27.91
N GLU A 49 4.66 4.14 26.99
CA GLU A 49 5.16 3.73 25.67
C GLU A 49 6.36 2.79 25.81
N ARG A 50 7.35 3.15 26.64
CA ARG A 50 8.51 2.29 26.94
C ARG A 50 8.09 0.94 27.54
N VAL A 51 7.16 0.96 28.48
CA VAL A 51 6.59 -0.25 29.10
C VAL A 51 5.78 -1.07 28.09
N MET A 52 5.07 -0.43 27.15
CA MET A 52 4.36 -1.12 26.07
C MET A 52 5.31 -1.76 25.06
N GLU A 53 6.41 -1.10 24.69
CA GLU A 53 7.38 -1.62 23.73
C GLU A 53 8.17 -2.81 24.30
N VAL A 54 8.67 -2.69 25.54
CA VAL A 54 9.30 -3.81 26.27
C VAL A 54 8.32 -4.98 26.47
N ARG A 55 7.02 -4.70 26.70
CA ARG A 55 5.98 -5.75 26.72
C ARG A 55 5.77 -6.37 25.34
N ALA A 56 5.75 -5.59 24.26
CA ALA A 56 5.55 -6.10 22.90
C ALA A 56 6.72 -6.98 22.43
N GLU A 57 7.96 -6.64 22.80
CA GLU A 57 9.14 -7.49 22.56
C GLU A 57 9.08 -8.78 23.37
N ARG A 58 8.76 -8.69 24.67
CA ARG A 58 8.59 -9.86 25.54
C ARG A 58 7.48 -10.79 25.05
N VAL A 59 6.35 -10.24 24.59
CA VAL A 59 5.22 -11.01 24.02
C VAL A 59 5.61 -11.65 22.68
N ARG A 60 6.35 -10.97 21.80
CA ARG A 60 6.88 -11.57 20.56
C ARG A 60 7.78 -12.78 20.85
N ARG A 61 8.68 -12.65 21.83
CA ARG A 61 9.58 -13.73 22.27
C ARG A 61 8.82 -14.88 22.92
N GLU A 62 7.89 -14.59 23.83
CA GLU A 62 6.98 -15.58 24.44
C GLU A 62 6.21 -16.37 23.36
N LEU A 63 5.58 -15.70 22.40
CA LEU A 63 4.82 -16.35 21.32
C LEU A 63 5.71 -17.21 20.42
N SER A 64 6.95 -16.78 20.14
CA SER A 64 7.91 -17.58 19.35
C SER A 64 8.26 -18.89 20.06
N ILE A 65 8.55 -18.83 21.37
CA ILE A 65 8.90 -19.99 22.17
C ILE A 65 7.70 -20.94 22.34
N LEU A 66 6.50 -20.38 22.55
CA LEU A 66 5.28 -21.18 22.59
C LEU A 66 5.01 -21.88 21.25
N ALA A 67 5.27 -21.25 20.11
CA ALA A 67 5.11 -21.87 18.79
C ALA A 67 6.15 -22.98 18.54
N GLU A 68 7.40 -22.81 18.99
CA GLU A 68 8.44 -23.84 18.94
C GLU A 68 8.09 -25.04 19.83
N ALA A 69 7.60 -24.80 21.05
CA ALA A 69 7.15 -25.85 21.95
C ALA A 69 5.97 -26.65 21.36
N PHE A 70 5.02 -25.98 20.72
CA PHE A 70 3.92 -26.65 20.01
C PHE A 70 4.44 -27.59 18.92
N GLN A 71 5.32 -27.11 18.04
CA GLN A 71 5.90 -27.91 16.95
C GLN A 71 6.75 -29.11 17.43
N ARG A 72 7.24 -29.07 18.67
CA ARG A 72 7.99 -30.18 19.28
C ARG A 72 7.08 -31.32 19.78
N TYR A 73 5.88 -30.99 20.23
CA TYR A 73 4.92 -31.96 20.77
C TYR A 73 3.88 -32.45 19.75
N ASP A 74 3.69 -31.71 18.64
CA ASP A 74 2.99 -32.13 17.41
C ASP A 74 3.85 -33.17 16.68
N GLY A 75 3.81 -34.41 17.19
CA GLY A 75 4.69 -35.51 16.80
C GLY A 75 4.31 -36.12 15.46
N ASP A 76 3.03 -36.11 15.11
CA ASP A 76 2.53 -36.52 13.79
C ASP A 76 2.56 -35.40 12.73
N ARG A 77 2.76 -34.14 13.16
CA ARG A 77 2.78 -32.91 12.35
C ARG A 77 1.45 -32.59 11.69
N SER A 78 0.35 -32.96 12.33
CA SER A 78 -1.02 -32.62 11.91
C SER A 78 -1.32 -31.12 12.05
N GLY A 79 -0.56 -30.39 12.87
CA GLY A 79 -0.76 -28.97 13.16
C GLY A 79 -1.75 -28.71 14.32
N ALA A 80 -2.17 -29.76 15.03
CA ALA A 80 -3.03 -29.70 16.21
C ALA A 80 -2.60 -30.80 17.19
N LEU A 81 -2.43 -30.48 18.49
CA LEU A 81 -2.06 -31.48 19.48
C LEU A 81 -3.25 -32.39 19.77
N ASP A 82 -3.10 -33.69 19.56
CA ASP A 82 -4.08 -34.67 20.03
C ASP A 82 -4.04 -34.81 21.57
N LYS A 83 -4.95 -35.61 22.14
CA LYS A 83 -5.03 -35.77 23.59
C LYS A 83 -3.82 -36.51 24.19
N ALA A 84 -3.18 -37.40 23.45
CA ALA A 84 -1.97 -38.10 23.88
C ALA A 84 -0.73 -37.19 23.78
N GLU A 85 -0.59 -36.45 22.67
CA GLU A 85 0.47 -35.45 22.47
C GLU A 85 0.40 -34.32 23.48
N PHE A 86 -0.80 -33.82 23.79
CA PHE A 86 -1.00 -32.82 24.83
C PHE A 86 -0.67 -33.37 26.23
N VAL A 87 -1.06 -34.61 26.55
CA VAL A 87 -0.64 -35.28 27.81
C VAL A 87 0.88 -35.43 27.87
N GLN A 88 1.52 -35.81 26.76
CA GLN A 88 2.97 -35.93 26.68
C GLN A 88 3.66 -34.57 26.89
N ALA A 89 3.15 -33.50 26.25
CA ALA A 89 3.64 -32.13 26.44
C ALA A 89 3.59 -31.70 27.92
N LEU A 90 2.44 -31.89 28.60
CA LEU A 90 2.30 -31.53 30.01
C LEU A 90 3.18 -32.39 30.93
N THR A 91 3.38 -33.66 30.58
CA THR A 91 4.23 -34.61 31.32
C THR A 91 5.70 -34.21 31.20
N ASP A 92 6.17 -33.96 29.98
CA ASP A 92 7.55 -33.54 29.72
C ASP A 92 7.84 -32.22 30.42
N LEU A 93 6.93 -31.24 30.34
CA LEU A 93 7.02 -29.95 31.05
C LEU A 93 7.09 -30.05 32.58
N ASN A 94 6.90 -31.25 33.16
CA ASN A 94 7.08 -31.56 34.58
C ASN A 94 6.22 -30.68 35.51
N LEU A 95 5.00 -30.36 35.08
CA LEU A 95 4.03 -29.59 35.85
C LEU A 95 3.66 -30.38 37.13
N PRO A 96 3.58 -29.73 38.31
CA PRO A 96 3.44 -30.42 39.59
C PRO A 96 2.20 -31.31 39.63
N ALA A 97 2.42 -32.61 39.88
CA ALA A 97 1.39 -33.63 39.89
C ALA A 97 0.40 -33.39 41.06
N GLY A 98 -0.73 -32.76 40.75
CA GLY A 98 -1.83 -32.57 41.71
C GLY A 98 -2.81 -31.43 41.42
N GLU A 99 -2.46 -30.44 40.59
CA GLU A 99 -3.26 -29.19 40.48
C GLU A 99 -4.20 -29.08 39.26
N PHE A 100 -4.13 -29.99 38.28
CA PHE A 100 -4.91 -29.88 37.04
C PHE A 100 -5.62 -31.18 36.62
N ASP A 101 -6.93 -31.08 36.37
CA ASP A 101 -7.64 -32.06 35.54
C ASP A 101 -7.25 -31.80 34.06
N ILE A 102 -6.47 -32.72 33.50
CA ILE A 102 -5.96 -32.62 32.14
C ILE A 102 -7.10 -32.66 31.10
N ALA A 103 -8.19 -33.39 31.38
CA ALA A 103 -9.35 -33.42 30.49
C ALA A 103 -10.12 -32.09 30.53
N ALA A 104 -10.28 -31.49 31.72
CA ALA A 104 -10.89 -30.16 31.84
C ALA A 104 -10.02 -29.05 31.22
N LEU A 105 -8.70 -29.16 31.29
CA LEU A 105 -7.78 -28.23 30.62
C LEU A 105 -7.84 -28.39 29.10
N PHE A 106 -7.78 -29.63 28.59
CA PHE A 106 -7.88 -29.91 27.15
C PHE A 106 -9.18 -29.34 26.57
N ASN A 107 -10.33 -29.68 27.17
CA ASN A 107 -11.66 -29.19 26.78
C ASN A 107 -11.86 -27.66 26.93
N ARG A 108 -10.93 -26.95 27.56
CA ARG A 108 -10.93 -25.48 27.69
C ARG A 108 -10.05 -24.82 26.63
N LEU A 109 -8.99 -25.50 26.19
CA LEU A 109 -8.11 -25.07 25.12
C LEU A 109 -8.79 -25.29 23.77
N ASP A 110 -9.26 -26.53 23.53
CA ASP A 110 -10.12 -26.92 22.40
C ASP A 110 -11.44 -26.10 22.45
N ALA A 111 -11.47 -25.04 21.66
CA ALA A 111 -12.47 -23.98 21.67
C ALA A 111 -13.69 -24.34 20.84
N ASP A 112 -13.43 -24.95 19.69
CA ASP A 112 -14.42 -25.32 18.69
C ASP A 112 -14.93 -26.76 18.88
N LYS A 113 -14.32 -27.51 19.81
CA LYS A 113 -14.62 -28.91 20.15
C LYS A 113 -14.24 -29.87 19.02
N SER A 114 -13.14 -29.56 18.33
CA SER A 114 -12.53 -30.40 17.30
C SER A 114 -12.01 -31.74 17.84
N GLY A 115 -11.72 -31.83 19.15
CA GLY A 115 -11.07 -32.98 19.77
C GLY A 115 -9.54 -32.92 19.73
N THR A 116 -8.97 -31.78 19.30
CA THR A 116 -7.54 -31.46 19.18
C THR A 116 -7.29 -30.03 19.64
N ILE A 117 -6.05 -29.62 19.89
CA ILE A 117 -5.71 -28.22 20.22
C ILE A 117 -4.90 -27.62 19.06
N GLU A 118 -5.49 -26.70 18.29
CA GLU A 118 -4.78 -25.99 17.21
C GLU A 118 -3.70 -25.03 17.77
N LEU A 119 -2.68 -24.70 16.96
CA LEU A 119 -1.65 -23.70 17.33
C LEU A 119 -2.25 -22.35 17.76
N GLY A 120 -3.35 -21.91 17.14
CA GLY A 120 -4.04 -20.69 17.55
C GLY A 120 -4.59 -20.78 18.98
N GLU A 121 -5.23 -21.89 19.31
CA GLU A 121 -5.78 -22.14 20.64
C GLU A 121 -4.68 -22.29 21.69
N TRP A 122 -3.59 -22.95 21.35
CA TRP A 122 -2.38 -23.00 22.18
C TRP A 122 -1.83 -21.60 22.49
N LEU A 123 -1.60 -20.78 21.46
CA LEU A 123 -1.04 -19.43 21.61
C LEU A 123 -2.00 -18.43 22.29
N GLU A 124 -3.32 -18.62 22.17
CA GLU A 124 -4.33 -17.70 22.72
C GLU A 124 -4.86 -18.13 24.09
N ARG A 125 -4.98 -19.44 24.37
CA ARG A 125 -5.77 -19.96 25.51
C ARG A 125 -4.97 -20.64 26.61
N LEU A 126 -3.69 -20.97 26.39
CA LEU A 126 -2.84 -21.54 27.43
C LEU A 126 -2.87 -20.71 28.73
N PRO A 127 -3.09 -21.32 29.91
CA PRO A 127 -3.05 -20.61 31.18
C PRO A 127 -1.69 -19.96 31.43
N ARG A 128 -1.70 -18.77 32.03
CA ARG A 128 -0.49 -17.96 32.25
C ARG A 128 0.63 -18.70 33.01
N GLY A 129 0.28 -19.55 33.97
CA GLY A 129 1.25 -20.39 34.69
C GLY A 129 1.93 -21.41 33.76
N THR A 130 1.15 -22.10 32.94
CA THR A 130 1.65 -23.07 31.94
C THR A 130 2.57 -22.40 30.92
N ARG A 131 2.22 -21.19 30.44
CA ARG A 131 3.07 -20.42 29.53
C ARG A 131 4.44 -20.10 30.12
N LEU A 132 4.49 -19.67 31.39
CA LEU A 132 5.75 -19.37 32.07
C LEU A 132 6.66 -20.59 32.14
N VAL A 133 6.13 -21.76 32.52
CA VAL A 133 6.90 -23.02 32.58
C VAL A 133 7.43 -23.44 31.20
N ILE A 134 6.65 -23.24 30.13
CA ILE A 134 7.11 -23.51 28.76
C ILE A 134 8.25 -22.55 28.37
N VAL A 135 8.09 -21.26 28.64
CA VAL A 135 9.11 -20.24 28.31
C VAL A 135 10.40 -20.51 29.07
N GLU A 136 10.35 -20.64 30.40
CA GLU A 136 11.54 -20.88 31.24
C GLU A 136 12.33 -22.10 30.77
N ARG A 137 11.64 -23.22 30.48
CA ARG A 137 12.30 -24.46 30.05
C ARG A 137 12.96 -24.37 28.68
N PHE A 138 12.29 -23.77 27.70
CA PHE A 138 12.84 -23.68 26.34
C PHE A 138 13.93 -22.58 26.25
N GLU A 139 13.92 -21.57 27.12
CA GLU A 139 15.03 -20.61 27.25
C GLU A 139 16.29 -21.25 27.89
N ASP A 140 16.12 -22.13 28.87
CA ASP A 140 17.23 -22.92 29.43
C ASP A 140 17.82 -23.92 28.41
N GLU A 141 16.99 -24.58 27.59
CA GLU A 141 17.49 -25.42 26.48
C GLU A 141 18.26 -24.58 25.44
N ALA A 142 17.74 -23.42 25.04
CA ALA A 142 18.35 -22.53 24.04
C ALA A 142 19.68 -21.89 24.49
N SER A 143 19.88 -21.69 25.79
CA SER A 143 21.13 -21.14 26.34
C SER A 143 22.25 -22.18 26.52
N SER A 144 21.92 -23.49 26.43
CA SER A 144 22.88 -24.60 26.50
C SER A 144 23.51 -24.97 25.15
N ALA A 145 22.90 -24.55 24.03
CA ALA A 145 23.40 -24.77 22.68
C ALA A 145 24.26 -23.58 22.20
N SER A 146 25.37 -23.87 21.51
CA SER A 146 26.32 -22.85 21.06
C SER A 146 25.70 -21.80 20.12
N VAL A 147 26.07 -20.55 20.34
CA VAL A 147 25.83 -19.38 19.48
C VAL A 147 25.95 -19.71 17.98
N ASN A 148 25.07 -19.10 17.16
CA ASN A 148 24.90 -19.25 15.69
C ASN A 148 23.87 -20.29 15.19
N ALA A 149 22.62 -20.22 15.66
CA ALA A 149 21.51 -20.95 15.05
C ALA A 149 20.16 -20.20 15.00
N HIS A 150 20.14 -18.93 14.56
CA HIS A 150 18.91 -18.35 13.99
C HIS A 150 18.67 -18.92 12.58
N ARG A 151 18.45 -20.23 12.53
CA ARG A 151 17.97 -20.93 11.35
C ARG A 151 16.58 -20.40 11.03
N ALA A 152 16.31 -20.07 9.78
CA ALA A 152 14.98 -19.63 9.34
C ALA A 152 13.94 -20.73 9.64
N VAL A 153 13.20 -20.59 10.75
CA VAL A 153 12.08 -21.46 11.09
C VAL A 153 11.03 -21.29 10.02
N ARG A 154 10.85 -22.31 9.18
CA ARG A 154 9.66 -22.40 8.32
C ARG A 154 8.47 -22.64 9.21
N LEU A 155 7.79 -21.55 9.59
CA LEU A 155 6.50 -21.61 10.27
C LEU A 155 5.48 -22.30 9.37
N THR A 156 5.29 -23.61 9.57
CA THR A 156 4.14 -24.34 9.05
C THR A 156 2.89 -23.85 9.77
N VAL A 157 2.08 -23.06 9.06
CA VAL A 157 0.82 -22.52 9.58
C VAL A 157 -0.29 -23.58 9.40
N PRO A 158 -0.97 -24.05 10.45
CA PRO A 158 -1.86 -25.22 10.34
C PRO A 158 -3.11 -25.05 9.45
N SER A 159 -3.68 -23.84 9.39
CA SER A 159 -4.90 -23.57 8.61
C SER A 159 -4.74 -22.45 7.59
N GLY A 160 -5.09 -22.75 6.34
CA GLY A 160 -4.94 -21.84 5.20
C GLY A 160 -6.01 -20.75 5.16
N LYS A 161 -5.93 -19.76 6.06
CA LYS A 161 -6.82 -18.59 6.08
C LYS A 161 -6.32 -17.52 5.10
N MET A 162 -7.16 -17.18 4.11
CA MET A 162 -6.94 -16.10 3.16
C MET A 162 -7.98 -15.00 3.42
N ILE A 163 -7.54 -13.73 3.44
CA ILE A 163 -8.44 -12.59 3.51
C ILE A 163 -8.62 -11.99 2.11
N TYR A 164 -9.86 -11.82 1.68
CA TYR A 164 -10.22 -11.12 0.43
C TYR A 164 -10.86 -9.79 0.81
N THR A 165 -10.27 -8.66 0.42
CA THR A 165 -10.81 -7.35 0.83
C THR A 165 -12.08 -7.01 0.07
N TYR A 166 -13.14 -6.66 0.78
CA TYR A 166 -14.31 -5.99 0.20
C TYR A 166 -14.03 -4.49 0.14
N THR A 167 -14.17 -3.90 -1.05
CA THR A 167 -13.75 -2.51 -1.33
C THR A 167 -14.91 -1.68 -1.88
N ASP A 168 -14.67 -0.87 -2.91
CA ASP A 168 -15.58 0.13 -3.45
C ASP A 168 -15.79 -0.09 -4.96
N GLU A 169 -16.85 0.50 -5.51
CA GLU A 169 -17.05 0.69 -6.95
C GLU A 169 -16.92 -0.60 -7.81
N ALA A 170 -16.05 -0.63 -8.83
CA ALA A 170 -16.00 -1.71 -9.81
C ALA A 170 -15.37 -3.02 -9.29
N PRO A 171 -14.24 -3.02 -8.53
CA PRO A 171 -13.73 -4.22 -7.85
C PRO A 171 -14.73 -4.82 -6.85
N MET A 172 -15.50 -3.98 -6.15
CA MET A 172 -16.58 -4.43 -5.27
C MET A 172 -17.63 -5.22 -6.08
N LEU A 173 -18.12 -4.67 -7.19
CA LEU A 173 -19.06 -5.38 -8.08
C LEU A 173 -18.46 -6.70 -8.60
N ALA A 174 -17.22 -6.70 -9.08
CA ALA A 174 -16.53 -7.90 -9.56
C ALA A 174 -16.43 -8.98 -8.46
N THR A 175 -16.17 -8.59 -7.21
CA THR A 175 -16.12 -9.49 -6.05
C THR A 175 -17.43 -10.28 -5.85
N TYR A 176 -18.60 -9.67 -6.05
CA TYR A 176 -19.90 -10.36 -5.96
C TYR A 176 -20.07 -11.49 -6.99
N SER A 177 -19.36 -11.41 -8.13
CA SER A 177 -19.36 -12.44 -9.17
C SER A 177 -18.23 -13.47 -8.97
N LEU A 178 -17.02 -13.02 -8.62
CA LEU A 178 -15.83 -13.87 -8.56
C LEU A 178 -15.68 -14.65 -7.24
N LEU A 179 -15.94 -14.02 -6.10
CA LEU A 179 -15.70 -14.62 -4.78
C LEU A 179 -16.45 -15.95 -4.53
N PRO A 180 -17.70 -16.14 -4.99
CA PRO A 180 -18.37 -17.44 -4.91
C PRO A 180 -17.65 -18.55 -5.68
N ILE A 181 -17.07 -18.23 -6.85
CA ILE A 181 -16.29 -19.17 -7.66
C ILE A 181 -15.03 -19.57 -6.90
N ILE A 182 -14.26 -18.58 -6.41
CA ILE A 182 -13.02 -18.87 -5.65
C ILE A 182 -13.34 -19.76 -4.44
N ARG A 183 -14.35 -19.40 -3.64
CA ARG A 183 -14.77 -20.18 -2.45
C ARG A 183 -15.16 -21.62 -2.78
N ALA A 184 -15.81 -21.85 -3.94
CA ALA A 184 -16.14 -23.21 -4.37
C ALA A 184 -14.89 -24.00 -4.79
N PHE A 185 -14.02 -23.39 -5.61
CA PHE A 185 -12.81 -24.02 -6.14
C PHE A 185 -11.78 -24.34 -5.05
N THR A 186 -11.67 -23.52 -4.00
CA THR A 186 -10.67 -23.71 -2.94
C THR A 186 -11.13 -24.62 -1.79
N LYS A 187 -12.43 -24.97 -1.74
CA LYS A 187 -13.05 -25.66 -0.59
C LYS A 187 -12.42 -27.03 -0.29
N SER A 188 -12.29 -27.89 -1.29
CA SER A 188 -11.68 -29.23 -1.14
C SER A 188 -10.18 -29.19 -0.84
N SER A 189 -9.56 -28.01 -0.96
CA SER A 189 -8.15 -27.78 -0.63
C SER A 189 -7.95 -27.20 0.77
N LYS A 190 -8.98 -27.13 1.62
CA LYS A 190 -8.96 -26.59 2.99
C LYS A 190 -8.44 -25.13 3.08
N VAL A 191 -8.66 -24.33 2.03
CA VAL A 191 -8.33 -22.89 2.03
C VAL A 191 -9.59 -22.08 2.35
N THR A 192 -9.59 -21.44 3.51
CA THR A 192 -10.72 -20.70 4.07
C THR A 192 -10.62 -19.22 3.71
N ILE A 193 -11.63 -18.70 2.98
CA ILE A 193 -11.62 -17.32 2.49
C ILE A 193 -12.61 -16.45 3.26
N GLN A 194 -12.06 -15.57 4.11
CA GLN A 194 -12.83 -14.56 4.84
C GLN A 194 -12.79 -13.21 4.12
N THR A 195 -13.84 -12.41 4.28
CA THR A 195 -13.87 -11.01 3.83
C THR A 195 -13.53 -10.05 4.97
N ARG A 196 -12.99 -8.88 4.62
CA ARG A 196 -12.85 -7.71 5.50
C ARG A 196 -13.27 -6.48 4.72
N ASP A 197 -14.19 -5.69 5.29
CA ASP A 197 -14.74 -4.50 4.65
C ASP A 197 -13.85 -3.28 4.91
N ILE A 198 -13.22 -2.78 3.85
CA ILE A 198 -12.39 -1.57 3.86
C ILE A 198 -12.94 -0.48 2.92
N SER A 199 -14.20 -0.61 2.51
CA SER A 199 -14.93 0.40 1.75
C SER A 199 -14.95 1.75 2.47
N VAL A 200 -15.21 2.84 1.75
CA VAL A 200 -15.43 4.16 2.35
C VAL A 200 -16.58 4.09 3.35
N ALA A 201 -17.69 3.42 2.99
CA ALA A 201 -18.84 3.27 3.88
C ALA A 201 -18.51 2.49 5.16
N GLY A 202 -17.85 1.33 5.05
CA GLY A 202 -17.44 0.52 6.21
C GLY A 202 -16.52 1.28 7.16
N ARG A 203 -15.54 2.01 6.62
CA ARG A 203 -14.59 2.82 7.41
C ARG A 203 -15.24 4.04 8.07
N ILE A 204 -16.25 4.67 7.44
CA ILE A 204 -17.07 5.69 8.09
C ILE A 204 -17.79 5.08 9.30
N LEU A 205 -18.48 3.96 9.11
CA LEU A 205 -19.30 3.34 10.15
C LEU A 205 -18.48 2.82 11.34
N ALA A 206 -17.29 2.25 11.08
CA ALA A 206 -16.33 1.87 12.12
C ALA A 206 -15.75 3.07 12.90
N SER A 207 -15.76 4.28 12.33
CA SER A 207 -15.25 5.51 12.97
C SER A 207 -16.24 6.19 13.92
N PHE A 208 -17.53 5.83 13.86
CA PHE A 208 -18.61 6.44 14.64
C PHE A 208 -19.58 5.40 15.27
N PRO A 209 -19.10 4.35 15.96
CA PRO A 209 -19.97 3.31 16.51
C PRO A 209 -20.99 3.84 17.52
N GLU A 210 -20.70 4.94 18.21
CA GLU A 210 -21.62 5.57 19.16
C GLU A 210 -22.83 6.25 18.50
N HIS A 211 -22.77 6.48 17.18
CA HIS A 211 -23.87 7.01 16.38
C HIS A 211 -24.77 5.91 15.78
N LEU A 212 -24.45 4.63 16.04
CA LEU A 212 -25.06 3.47 15.40
C LEU A 212 -25.77 2.59 16.42
N THR A 213 -26.88 1.96 16.00
CA THR A 213 -27.48 0.86 16.77
C THR A 213 -26.58 -0.38 16.75
N ASP A 214 -26.71 -1.28 17.72
CA ASP A 214 -25.92 -2.52 17.82
C ASP A 214 -25.92 -3.37 16.54
N LYS A 215 -27.01 -3.32 15.75
CA LYS A 215 -27.14 -4.02 14.46
C LYS A 215 -26.50 -3.29 13.28
N GLN A 216 -26.21 -2.00 13.42
CA GLN A 216 -25.55 -1.15 12.43
C GLN A 216 -24.04 -1.02 12.67
N GLN A 217 -23.59 -1.22 13.91
CA GLN A 217 -22.17 -1.26 14.26
C GLN A 217 -21.45 -2.38 13.48
N GLN A 218 -20.21 -2.12 13.12
CA GLN A 218 -19.33 -3.05 12.41
C GLN A 218 -17.88 -2.84 12.88
N ALA A 219 -17.10 -3.92 12.90
CA ALA A 219 -15.73 -3.91 13.38
C ALA A 219 -14.82 -3.04 12.50
N ASP A 220 -13.79 -2.43 13.11
CA ASP A 220 -12.73 -1.74 12.37
C ASP A 220 -11.82 -2.75 11.66
N CYS A 221 -12.33 -3.24 10.53
CA CYS A 221 -11.64 -4.20 9.67
C CYS A 221 -10.30 -3.66 9.13
N LEU A 222 -10.08 -2.34 9.11
CA LEU A 222 -8.81 -1.75 8.69
C LEU A 222 -7.77 -1.85 9.81
N ALA A 223 -8.16 -1.57 11.06
CA ALA A 223 -7.30 -1.80 12.22
C ALA A 223 -6.96 -3.30 12.38
N ASP A 224 -7.96 -4.19 12.24
CA ASP A 224 -7.76 -5.65 12.28
C ASP A 224 -6.78 -6.12 11.20
N LEU A 225 -6.91 -5.62 9.97
CA LEU A 225 -5.99 -5.94 8.88
C LEU A 225 -4.59 -5.37 9.10
N GLY A 226 -4.46 -4.18 9.69
CA GLY A 226 -3.17 -3.59 10.05
C GLY A 226 -2.44 -4.36 11.16
N ASN A 227 -3.18 -4.96 12.08
CA ASN A 227 -2.65 -5.89 13.07
C ASN A 227 -2.27 -7.23 12.42
N LEU A 228 -3.14 -7.79 11.57
CA LEU A 228 -2.86 -9.03 10.83
C LEU A 228 -1.60 -8.90 9.98
N ALA A 229 -1.42 -7.78 9.27
CA ALA A 229 -0.25 -7.51 8.42
C ALA A 229 1.10 -7.56 9.17
N LYS A 230 1.08 -7.52 10.52
CA LYS A 230 2.25 -7.63 11.40
C LYS A 230 2.47 -9.04 11.94
N THR A 231 1.87 -10.05 11.29
CA THR A 231 1.98 -11.47 11.67
C THR A 231 2.49 -12.34 10.51
N PRO A 232 3.17 -13.47 10.79
CA PRO A 232 3.64 -14.41 9.77
C PRO A 232 2.50 -15.13 9.04
N VAL A 233 1.31 -15.21 9.67
CA VAL A 233 0.14 -15.94 9.14
C VAL A 233 -0.70 -15.14 8.16
N ALA A 234 -0.38 -13.86 7.94
CA ALA A 234 -1.14 -13.01 7.03
C ALA A 234 -1.07 -13.50 5.58
N ASN A 235 -2.23 -13.69 4.97
CA ASN A 235 -2.38 -13.85 3.53
C ASN A 235 -3.58 -13.00 3.08
N ILE A 236 -3.30 -11.84 2.46
CA ILE A 236 -4.30 -10.79 2.20
C ILE A 236 -4.33 -10.49 0.70
N VAL A 237 -5.42 -10.83 0.01
CA VAL A 237 -5.70 -10.39 -1.36
C VAL A 237 -6.39 -9.03 -1.30
N LYS A 238 -5.71 -7.99 -1.77
CA LYS A 238 -6.07 -6.58 -1.63
C LYS A 238 -6.48 -5.97 -2.97
N LEU A 239 -7.77 -5.71 -3.11
CA LEU A 239 -8.35 -5.07 -4.29
C LEU A 239 -8.19 -3.54 -4.22
N PRO A 240 -8.25 -2.83 -5.36
CA PRO A 240 -8.36 -1.37 -5.37
C PRO A 240 -9.55 -0.87 -4.55
N ASN A 241 -9.36 0.25 -3.86
CA ASN A 241 -10.34 0.91 -3.01
C ASN A 241 -10.28 2.43 -3.22
N VAL A 242 -11.35 3.14 -2.89
CA VAL A 242 -11.42 4.61 -2.99
C VAL A 242 -10.52 5.25 -1.93
N SER A 243 -9.60 6.10 -2.40
CA SER A 243 -8.88 7.06 -1.57
C SER A 243 -9.67 8.37 -1.54
N ALA A 244 -10.62 8.49 -0.61
CA ALA A 244 -11.72 9.44 -0.70
C ALA A 244 -11.27 10.92 -0.70
N SER A 245 -11.73 11.66 -1.70
CA SER A 245 -11.77 13.13 -1.68
C SER A 245 -12.91 13.62 -0.76
N ILE A 246 -12.91 14.92 -0.40
CA ILE A 246 -13.97 15.52 0.42
C ILE A 246 -15.37 15.34 -0.23
N PRO A 247 -15.59 15.61 -1.54
CA PRO A 247 -16.90 15.39 -2.16
C PRO A 247 -17.35 13.92 -2.15
N GLN A 248 -16.42 12.96 -2.30
CA GLN A 248 -16.74 11.53 -2.21
C GLN A 248 -17.11 11.12 -0.78
N LEU A 249 -16.41 11.67 0.22
CA LEU A 249 -16.74 11.46 1.64
C LEU A 249 -18.14 12.02 1.95
N GLU A 250 -18.43 13.26 1.55
CA GLU A 250 -19.73 13.90 1.77
C GLU A 250 -20.87 13.12 1.08
N ALA A 251 -20.65 12.61 -0.13
CA ALA A 251 -21.60 11.75 -0.82
C ALA A 251 -21.83 10.41 -0.09
N ALA A 252 -20.78 9.75 0.38
CA ALA A 252 -20.89 8.51 1.15
C ALA A 252 -21.60 8.72 2.50
N ILE A 253 -21.34 9.84 3.19
CA ILE A 253 -22.07 10.23 4.40
C ILE A 253 -23.56 10.43 4.09
N SER A 254 -23.89 11.16 3.02
CA SER A 254 -25.28 11.42 2.63
C SER A 254 -26.02 10.12 2.27
N GLU A 255 -25.37 9.18 1.60
CA GLU A 255 -25.94 7.86 1.30
C GLU A 255 -26.24 7.09 2.59
N LEU A 256 -25.27 6.99 3.50
CA LEU A 256 -25.44 6.34 4.81
C LEU A 256 -26.55 6.98 5.65
N GLN A 257 -26.64 8.31 5.67
CA GLN A 257 -27.72 9.03 6.34
C GLN A 257 -29.09 8.69 5.73
N SER A 258 -29.19 8.60 4.40
CA SER A 258 -30.43 8.19 3.71
C SER A 258 -30.84 6.73 4.01
N GLN A 259 -29.87 5.86 4.30
CA GLN A 259 -30.06 4.47 4.74
C GLN A 259 -30.30 4.34 6.26
N GLY A 260 -30.43 5.45 7.00
CA GLY A 260 -30.77 5.44 8.43
C GLY A 260 -29.59 5.29 9.39
N PHE A 261 -28.34 5.43 8.93
CA PHE A 261 -27.16 5.50 9.79
C PHE A 261 -26.96 6.95 10.27
N LYS A 262 -27.01 7.21 11.58
CA LYS A 262 -26.99 8.58 12.15
C LYS A 262 -25.57 9.19 12.28
N VAL A 263 -24.70 8.88 11.33
CA VAL A 263 -23.32 9.41 11.30
C VAL A 263 -23.32 10.94 11.09
N PRO A 264 -22.41 11.69 11.74
CA PRO A 264 -22.38 13.15 11.65
C PRO A 264 -21.94 13.62 10.26
N SER A 265 -22.43 14.77 9.82
CA SER A 265 -21.97 15.43 8.59
C SER A 265 -20.52 15.92 8.72
N PHE A 266 -19.80 16.05 7.60
CA PHE A 266 -18.40 16.51 7.59
C PHE A 266 -18.30 18.05 7.79
N PRO A 267 -17.67 18.54 8.88
CA PRO A 267 -17.53 19.98 9.10
C PRO A 267 -16.30 20.51 8.34
N ARG A 268 -16.55 21.22 7.23
CA ARG A 268 -15.49 21.83 6.42
C ARG A 268 -14.67 22.84 7.22
N GLU A 269 -15.34 23.74 7.95
CA GLU A 269 -14.76 24.78 8.79
C GLU A 269 -15.21 24.56 10.24
N PRO A 270 -14.51 23.72 11.03
CA PRO A 270 -14.95 23.37 12.38
C PRO A 270 -14.66 24.52 13.36
N VAL A 271 -15.72 25.00 14.01
CA VAL A 271 -15.66 26.07 15.01
C VAL A 271 -15.60 25.48 16.42
N THR A 272 -16.40 24.45 16.72
CA THR A 272 -16.45 23.82 18.05
C THR A 272 -15.42 22.68 18.21
N GLU A 273 -15.16 22.26 19.46
CA GLU A 273 -14.27 21.12 19.73
C GLU A 273 -14.87 19.79 19.25
N GLU A 274 -16.20 19.66 19.29
CA GLU A 274 -16.94 18.51 18.75
C GLU A 274 -16.75 18.42 17.22
N GLU A 275 -16.88 19.55 16.51
CA GLU A 275 -16.66 19.60 15.07
C GLU A 275 -15.19 19.30 14.71
N LYS A 276 -14.23 19.80 15.50
CA LYS A 276 -12.80 19.46 15.33
C LYS A 276 -12.56 17.97 15.55
N ALA A 277 -13.19 17.36 16.57
CA ALA A 277 -13.09 15.93 16.83
C ALA A 277 -13.71 15.09 15.69
N VAL A 278 -14.87 15.48 15.17
CA VAL A 278 -15.51 14.83 14.00
C VAL A 278 -14.62 14.95 12.76
N LYS A 279 -14.07 16.15 12.47
CA LYS A 279 -13.13 16.34 11.36
C LYS A 279 -11.87 15.50 11.52
N ALA A 280 -11.32 15.39 12.73
CA ALA A 280 -10.14 14.59 13.02
C ALA A 280 -10.38 13.08 12.81
N ARG A 281 -11.58 12.57 13.13
CA ARG A 281 -11.96 11.18 12.79
C ARG A 281 -12.11 11.00 11.28
N TYR A 282 -12.84 11.85 10.59
CA TYR A 282 -12.98 11.78 9.14
C TYR A 282 -11.65 11.94 8.39
N SER A 283 -10.68 12.65 8.95
CA SER A 283 -9.32 12.75 8.41
C SER A 283 -8.57 11.41 8.38
N LYS A 284 -9.00 10.41 9.16
CA LYS A 284 -8.50 9.01 9.07
C LYS A 284 -9.18 8.20 7.95
N VAL A 285 -10.31 8.68 7.41
CA VAL A 285 -11.04 8.04 6.30
C VAL A 285 -10.65 8.65 4.95
N LEU A 286 -10.32 9.94 4.92
CA LEU A 286 -9.91 10.70 3.73
C LEU A 286 -8.58 10.25 3.14
N GLY A 287 -8.45 10.40 1.82
CA GLY A 287 -7.25 10.09 1.06
C GLY A 287 -6.85 8.61 1.14
N SER A 288 -5.56 8.32 0.98
CA SER A 288 -5.03 6.95 1.03
C SER A 288 -4.88 6.46 2.47
N ALA A 289 -6.03 6.17 3.11
CA ALA A 289 -6.09 5.67 4.48
C ALA A 289 -5.65 4.20 4.60
N VAL A 290 -5.94 3.38 3.58
CA VAL A 290 -5.77 1.91 3.64
C VAL A 290 -4.32 1.49 3.37
N ASN A 291 -3.74 1.92 2.25
CA ASN A 291 -2.44 1.41 1.80
C ASN A 291 -1.31 1.61 2.83
N PRO A 292 -1.21 2.75 3.57
CA PRO A 292 -0.19 2.92 4.61
C PRO A 292 -0.35 2.02 5.83
N VAL A 293 -1.52 1.40 6.04
CA VAL A 293 -1.79 0.46 7.14
C VAL A 293 -1.45 -0.97 6.74
N LEU A 294 -1.63 -1.32 5.46
CA LEU A 294 -1.40 -2.69 4.96
C LEU A 294 0.02 -2.92 4.43
N ARG A 295 0.70 -1.89 3.91
CA ARG A 295 2.06 -1.99 3.34
C ARG A 295 3.16 -2.01 4.42
N GLU A 296 3.04 -2.95 5.35
CA GLU A 296 4.08 -3.32 6.33
C GLU A 296 5.08 -4.31 5.70
N GLY A 297 5.60 -3.97 4.52
CA GLY A 297 6.43 -4.82 3.67
C GLY A 297 6.93 -4.11 2.41
N ASN A 298 7.99 -4.63 1.80
CA ASN A 298 8.55 -4.09 0.57
C ASN A 298 7.88 -4.66 -0.68
N SER A 299 8.17 -4.11 -1.87
CA SER A 299 7.48 -4.46 -3.12
C SER A 299 8.26 -5.50 -3.94
N ASP A 300 7.62 -6.59 -4.36
CA ASP A 300 7.99 -7.44 -5.50
C ASP A 300 6.97 -7.20 -6.62
N ARG A 301 7.34 -6.38 -7.61
CA ARG A 301 6.52 -6.04 -8.78
C ARG A 301 7.13 -6.61 -10.05
N ARG A 302 6.36 -7.42 -10.77
CA ARG A 302 6.85 -8.18 -11.94
C ARG A 302 5.72 -8.63 -12.86
N VAL A 303 6.07 -8.98 -14.10
CA VAL A 303 5.13 -9.57 -15.05
C VAL A 303 4.93 -11.06 -14.70
N ALA A 304 3.71 -11.57 -14.83
CA ALA A 304 3.44 -13.00 -14.75
C ALA A 304 3.75 -13.70 -16.09
N ALA A 305 4.32 -14.90 -16.05
CA ALA A 305 4.68 -15.67 -17.25
C ALA A 305 3.58 -15.75 -18.33
N PRO A 306 2.29 -16.10 -18.03
CA PRO A 306 1.23 -16.12 -19.05
C PRO A 306 0.95 -14.74 -19.66
N VAL A 307 1.10 -13.65 -18.90
CA VAL A 307 0.91 -12.27 -19.40
C VAL A 307 2.04 -11.88 -20.37
N LYS A 308 3.29 -12.24 -20.06
CA LYS A 308 4.44 -12.00 -20.96
C LYS A 308 4.33 -12.84 -22.24
N ALA A 309 3.93 -14.11 -22.12
CA ALA A 309 3.71 -14.99 -23.26
C ALA A 309 2.61 -14.44 -24.18
N TYR A 310 1.48 -14.02 -23.62
CA TYR A 310 0.40 -13.38 -24.37
C TYR A 310 0.87 -12.10 -25.07
N ALA A 311 1.62 -11.22 -24.39
CA ALA A 311 2.13 -9.99 -25.00
C ALA A 311 3.11 -10.25 -26.16
N ARG A 312 3.94 -11.31 -26.08
CA ARG A 312 4.82 -11.73 -27.18
C ARG A 312 4.03 -12.26 -28.39
N ALA A 313 2.96 -13.02 -28.15
CA ALA A 313 2.08 -13.54 -29.21
C ALA A 313 1.17 -12.45 -29.83
N HIS A 314 0.76 -11.46 -29.03
CA HIS A 314 -0.15 -10.38 -29.41
C HIS A 314 0.51 -9.01 -29.11
N PRO A 315 1.56 -8.63 -29.86
CA PRO A 315 2.33 -7.44 -29.58
C PRO A 315 1.48 -6.18 -29.72
N HIS A 316 1.42 -5.39 -28.65
CA HIS A 316 0.79 -4.08 -28.66
C HIS A 316 1.62 -3.08 -29.51
N ARG A 317 0.99 -2.00 -29.95
CA ARG A 317 1.65 -1.02 -30.83
C ARG A 317 2.57 -0.08 -30.04
N LEU A 318 3.87 -0.18 -30.30
CA LEU A 318 4.86 0.86 -30.06
C LEU A 318 4.97 1.72 -31.33
N LYS A 319 5.06 3.05 -31.21
CA LYS A 319 5.28 3.92 -32.39
C LYS A 319 6.77 4.00 -32.69
N ALA A 320 7.09 4.14 -33.97
CA ALA A 320 8.47 4.24 -34.42
C ALA A 320 9.15 5.50 -33.84
N TRP A 321 10.40 5.34 -33.43
CA TRP A 321 11.29 6.43 -33.06
C TRP A 321 12.12 6.86 -34.28
N SER A 322 12.44 8.15 -34.35
CA SER A 322 13.39 8.71 -35.31
C SER A 322 14.68 9.08 -34.59
N SER A 323 15.82 8.82 -35.23
CA SER A 323 17.12 9.35 -34.80
C SER A 323 17.15 10.87 -34.78
N ASP A 324 16.35 11.51 -35.63
CA ASP A 324 16.26 12.97 -35.77
C ASP A 324 15.23 13.59 -34.79
N SER A 325 14.69 12.80 -33.85
CA SER A 325 13.72 13.31 -32.88
C SER A 325 14.37 14.31 -31.95
N LYS A 326 13.77 15.50 -31.82
CA LYS A 326 14.22 16.58 -30.92
C LYS A 326 13.82 16.35 -29.46
N THR A 327 13.06 15.29 -29.18
CA THR A 327 12.56 15.00 -27.84
C THR A 327 13.70 14.70 -26.87
N HIS A 328 13.63 15.31 -25.70
CA HIS A 328 14.56 15.10 -24.60
C HIS A 328 13.90 15.48 -23.27
N VAL A 329 14.46 14.98 -22.19
CA VAL A 329 14.11 15.38 -20.82
C VAL A 329 14.96 16.57 -20.43
N ALA A 330 14.35 17.57 -19.81
CA ALA A 330 15.06 18.72 -19.25
C ALA A 330 14.88 18.77 -17.73
N HIS A 331 15.96 19.01 -17.01
CA HIS A 331 16.01 19.11 -15.56
C HIS A 331 16.95 20.25 -15.14
N MET A 332 16.86 20.66 -13.88
CA MET A 332 17.76 21.66 -13.31
C MET A 332 19.21 21.15 -13.29
N THR A 333 20.17 22.06 -13.21
CA THR A 333 21.62 21.72 -13.13
C THR A 333 22.24 22.10 -11.78
N GLU A 334 21.51 22.86 -10.97
CA GLU A 334 21.83 23.29 -9.61
C GLU A 334 20.56 23.81 -8.92
N GLY A 335 20.57 23.95 -7.60
CA GLY A 335 19.45 24.52 -6.84
C GLY A 335 18.21 23.63 -6.70
N ASP A 336 18.31 22.34 -7.02
CA ASP A 336 17.27 21.32 -6.81
C ASP A 336 17.52 20.48 -5.53
N PHE A 337 16.66 19.51 -5.23
CA PHE A 337 16.84 18.67 -4.04
C PHE A 337 18.10 17.81 -4.15
N TYR A 338 18.38 17.26 -5.34
CA TYR A 338 19.60 16.51 -5.62
C TYR A 338 20.87 17.27 -5.20
N GLY A 339 20.99 18.53 -5.63
CA GLY A 339 22.19 19.34 -5.40
C GLY A 339 22.40 19.84 -3.96
N SER A 340 21.43 19.67 -3.07
CA SER A 340 21.46 20.19 -1.70
C SER A 340 21.26 19.11 -0.61
N GLU A 341 21.12 17.85 -1.02
CA GLU A 341 20.83 16.74 -0.13
C GLU A 341 21.95 16.50 0.91
N LYS A 342 21.55 16.31 2.17
CA LYS A 342 22.41 15.87 3.27
C LYS A 342 21.72 14.70 3.96
N SER A 343 22.48 13.69 4.39
CA SER A 343 21.94 12.49 5.04
C SER A 343 22.80 12.03 6.22
N ALA A 344 22.18 11.29 7.14
CA ALA A 344 22.82 10.71 8.31
C ALA A 344 22.11 9.40 8.74
N CYS A 345 22.89 8.43 9.21
CA CYS A 345 22.40 7.20 9.84
C CYS A 345 22.47 7.34 11.37
N MET A 346 21.33 7.17 12.05
CA MET A 346 21.23 7.31 13.49
C MET A 346 21.99 6.20 14.24
N GLN A 347 22.91 6.57 15.13
CA GLN A 347 23.68 5.62 15.95
C GLN A 347 22.92 5.15 17.20
N LYS A 348 21.88 5.88 17.59
CA LYS A 348 20.99 5.61 18.72
C LYS A 348 19.59 6.15 18.39
N ALA A 349 18.54 5.57 18.98
CA ALA A 349 17.21 6.14 18.95
C ALA A 349 17.22 7.55 19.60
N THR A 350 16.48 8.48 19.02
CA THR A 350 16.41 9.89 19.48
C THR A 350 15.11 10.56 19.02
N SER A 351 14.96 11.86 19.24
CA SER A 351 13.94 12.69 18.62
C SER A 351 14.55 14.00 18.11
N VAL A 352 14.24 14.38 16.87
CA VAL A 352 14.68 15.64 16.27
C VAL A 352 13.54 16.65 16.13
N ARG A 353 13.87 17.94 16.17
CA ARG A 353 13.00 19.05 15.76
C ARG A 353 13.55 19.72 14.50
N VAL A 354 12.65 20.34 13.73
CA VAL A 354 13.00 21.17 12.57
C VAL A 354 12.69 22.62 12.92
N GLU A 355 13.68 23.50 12.81
CA GLU A 355 13.57 24.93 13.11
C GLU A 355 14.16 25.79 11.99
N LEU A 356 13.53 26.93 11.70
CA LEU A 356 14.04 27.99 10.82
C LEU A 356 14.58 29.13 11.69
N ARG A 357 15.86 29.46 11.53
CA ARG A 357 16.45 30.69 12.07
C ARG A 357 16.33 31.79 11.04
N HIS A 358 15.61 32.86 11.34
CA HIS A 358 15.42 33.97 10.40
C HIS A 358 16.73 34.72 10.14
N ALA A 359 17.05 34.99 8.87
CA ALA A 359 18.21 35.79 8.49
C ALA A 359 18.16 37.23 9.07
N VAL A 360 16.95 37.78 9.22
CA VAL A 360 16.71 39.12 9.76
C VAL A 360 15.99 39.03 11.11
N GLY A 361 16.52 39.73 12.11
CA GLY A 361 15.93 39.83 13.45
C GLY A 361 16.21 38.65 14.40
N GLY A 362 16.93 37.61 13.96
CA GLY A 362 17.43 36.52 14.82
C GLY A 362 16.39 35.61 15.46
N GLY A 363 15.11 35.75 15.10
CA GLY A 363 14.04 34.89 15.59
C GLY A 363 14.18 33.44 15.12
N THR A 364 13.71 32.49 15.92
CA THR A 364 13.64 31.07 15.55
C THR A 364 12.18 30.63 15.49
N GLN A 365 11.76 30.07 14.36
CA GLN A 365 10.44 29.45 14.15
C GLN A 365 10.59 27.93 14.16
N VAL A 366 9.84 27.23 15.01
CA VAL A 366 9.75 25.76 14.94
C VAL A 366 8.82 25.38 13.79
N LEU A 367 9.34 24.66 12.80
CA LEU A 367 8.56 24.12 11.68
C LEU A 367 7.94 22.76 12.05
N LYS A 368 8.68 21.95 12.81
CA LYS A 368 8.21 20.67 13.36
C LYS A 368 8.81 20.44 14.74
N SER A 369 7.97 20.32 15.77
CA SER A 369 8.42 20.23 17.16
C SER A 369 9.07 18.90 17.54
N ARG A 370 8.65 17.78 16.91
CA ARG A 370 9.21 16.45 17.19
C ARG A 370 9.04 15.50 16.01
N THR A 371 10.08 14.71 15.75
CA THR A 371 10.10 13.51 14.90
C THR A 371 10.91 12.46 15.65
N ALA A 372 10.29 11.33 16.01
CA ALA A 372 11.01 10.22 16.64
C ALA A 372 11.79 9.43 15.59
N LEU A 373 13.02 9.01 15.94
CA LEU A 373 13.95 8.28 15.08
C LEU A 373 14.47 7.04 15.83
N LEU A 374 14.60 5.93 15.12
CA LEU A 374 15.12 4.66 15.64
C LEU A 374 16.63 4.55 15.45
N THR A 375 17.29 3.67 16.21
CA THR A 375 18.67 3.25 15.91
C THR A 375 18.73 2.66 14.50
N GLY A 376 19.76 3.04 13.73
CA GLY A 376 19.95 2.60 12.35
C GLY A 376 19.08 3.31 11.32
N GLU A 377 18.09 4.12 11.72
CA GLU A 377 17.24 4.90 10.79
C GLU A 377 18.08 5.92 10.01
N VAL A 378 17.85 6.00 8.71
CA VAL A 378 18.41 7.02 7.83
C VAL A 378 17.46 8.22 7.81
N ILE A 379 18.01 9.41 7.97
CA ILE A 379 17.32 10.67 7.70
C ILE A 379 18.10 11.47 6.66
N ASP A 380 17.38 12.16 5.80
CA ASP A 380 17.91 13.02 4.76
C ASP A 380 17.09 14.31 4.70
N ALA A 381 17.74 15.41 4.30
CA ALA A 381 17.10 16.70 4.13
C ALA A 381 17.70 17.47 2.95
N ALA A 382 16.84 18.19 2.22
CA ALA A 382 17.20 18.92 1.01
C ALA A 382 16.31 20.15 0.81
N VAL A 383 16.82 21.12 0.04
CA VAL A 383 16.11 22.33 -0.39
C VAL A 383 16.09 22.43 -1.92
N LEU A 384 14.94 22.80 -2.49
CA LEU A 384 14.81 23.25 -3.85
C LEU A 384 14.60 24.77 -3.86
N SER A 385 15.50 25.48 -4.55
CA SER A 385 15.44 26.92 -4.71
C SER A 385 14.39 27.31 -5.74
N VAL A 386 13.42 28.11 -5.32
CA VAL A 386 12.37 28.63 -6.20
C VAL A 386 12.92 29.63 -7.21
N ALA A 387 14.00 30.35 -6.88
CA ALA A 387 14.69 31.21 -7.84
C ALA A 387 15.25 30.40 -9.01
N SER A 388 16.12 29.40 -8.72
CA SER A 388 16.71 28.52 -9.73
C SER A 388 15.66 27.74 -10.53
N LEU A 389 14.56 27.31 -9.90
CA LEU A 389 13.44 26.66 -10.58
C LEU A 389 12.76 27.57 -11.60
N ARG A 390 12.54 28.84 -11.26
CA ARG A 390 11.87 29.81 -12.14
C ARG A 390 12.76 30.22 -13.31
N ASP A 391 14.06 30.36 -13.07
CA ASP A 391 15.04 30.63 -14.12
C ASP A 391 15.19 29.43 -15.07
N PHE A 392 15.19 28.20 -14.53
CA PHE A 392 15.09 26.97 -15.31
C PHE A 392 13.84 26.95 -16.19
N TYR A 393 12.64 27.17 -15.63
CA TYR A 393 11.41 27.19 -16.42
C TYR A 393 11.43 28.25 -17.53
N GLU A 394 11.89 29.47 -17.24
CA GLU A 394 11.97 30.52 -18.27
C GLU A 394 12.93 30.13 -19.40
N ARG A 395 14.12 29.65 -19.06
CA ARG A 395 15.13 29.21 -20.03
C ARG A 395 14.60 28.09 -20.92
N GLU A 396 14.02 27.05 -20.32
CA GLU A 396 13.51 25.90 -21.08
C GLU A 396 12.27 26.25 -21.92
N MET A 397 11.39 27.15 -21.46
CA MET A 397 10.26 27.65 -22.26
C MET A 397 10.73 28.41 -23.50
N LEU A 398 11.72 29.31 -23.35
CA LEU A 398 12.30 30.04 -24.46
C LEU A 398 12.98 29.11 -25.47
N ASP A 399 13.68 28.08 -24.98
CA ASP A 399 14.33 27.08 -25.83
C ASP A 399 13.32 26.18 -26.57
N CYS A 400 12.21 25.78 -25.94
CA CYS A 400 11.09 25.12 -26.62
C CYS A 400 10.55 25.95 -27.78
N LYS A 401 10.33 27.27 -27.57
CA LYS A 401 9.81 28.18 -28.60
C LYS A 401 10.81 28.32 -29.76
N LYS A 402 12.10 28.36 -29.45
CA LYS A 402 13.20 28.43 -30.44
C LYS A 402 13.30 27.17 -31.30
N HIS A 403 13.10 25.99 -30.72
CA HIS A 403 13.30 24.70 -31.42
C HIS A 403 12.02 24.07 -31.98
N ASP A 404 10.85 24.70 -31.78
CA ASP A 404 9.52 24.22 -32.19
C ASP A 404 9.21 22.81 -31.67
N VAL A 405 9.34 22.65 -30.35
CA VAL A 405 8.96 21.45 -29.61
C VAL A 405 7.95 21.81 -28.52
N LEU A 406 7.06 20.87 -28.21
CA LEU A 406 6.08 21.06 -27.14
C LEU A 406 6.78 21.19 -25.79
N PHE A 407 6.42 22.20 -25.02
CA PHE A 407 6.69 22.23 -23.59
C PHE A 407 5.73 21.26 -22.87
N SER A 408 6.29 20.36 -22.06
CA SER A 408 5.52 19.51 -21.14
C SER A 408 6.19 19.47 -19.77
N LEU A 409 5.41 19.46 -18.71
CA LEU A 409 5.84 19.38 -17.33
C LEU A 409 5.31 18.08 -16.70
N HIS A 410 6.22 17.30 -16.12
CA HIS A 410 5.93 15.98 -15.57
C HIS A 410 6.28 15.94 -14.08
N LEU A 411 5.25 15.98 -13.23
CA LEU A 411 5.35 15.99 -11.76
C LEU A 411 4.45 14.90 -11.15
N LYS A 412 4.42 14.76 -9.82
CA LYS A 412 3.61 13.76 -9.11
C LYS A 412 2.70 14.39 -8.04
N ALA A 413 2.05 15.50 -8.38
CA ALA A 413 1.33 16.39 -7.46
C ALA A 413 0.23 15.74 -6.60
N THR A 414 -0.38 14.64 -7.05
CA THR A 414 -1.36 13.87 -6.26
C THR A 414 -0.75 13.13 -5.07
N MET A 415 0.51 12.70 -5.20
CA MET A 415 1.27 11.98 -4.18
C MET A 415 2.16 12.95 -3.39
N MET A 416 2.96 13.76 -4.08
CA MET A 416 3.81 14.80 -3.50
C MET A 416 3.02 16.09 -3.20
N LYS A 417 2.01 15.97 -2.33
CA LYS A 417 0.95 16.97 -2.06
C LYS A 417 1.40 18.37 -1.63
N ILE A 418 2.68 18.58 -1.33
CA ILE A 418 3.22 19.87 -0.89
C ILE A 418 4.22 20.41 -1.93
N SER A 419 5.29 19.68 -2.24
CA SER A 419 6.35 20.16 -3.14
C SER A 419 5.86 20.40 -4.57
N ASP A 420 5.13 19.43 -5.13
CA ASP A 420 4.87 19.39 -6.56
C ASP A 420 3.79 20.38 -7.00
N PRO A 421 2.69 20.63 -6.23
CA PRO A 421 1.81 21.77 -6.49
C PRO A 421 2.54 23.11 -6.49
N ILE A 422 3.51 23.34 -5.60
CA ILE A 422 4.31 24.59 -5.58
C ILE A 422 5.19 24.68 -6.84
N MET A 423 5.86 23.59 -7.22
CA MET A 423 6.64 23.54 -8.45
C MET A 423 5.78 23.76 -9.71
N PHE A 424 4.54 23.26 -9.72
CA PHE A 424 3.56 23.45 -10.79
C PHE A 424 3.06 24.90 -10.86
N GLY A 425 2.69 25.50 -9.72
CA GLY A 425 2.27 26.90 -9.65
C GLY A 425 3.37 27.88 -10.09
N HIS A 426 4.64 27.55 -9.85
CA HIS A 426 5.75 28.31 -10.43
C HIS A 426 5.86 28.16 -11.95
N ALA A 427 5.59 26.98 -12.54
CA ALA A 427 5.53 26.85 -14.00
C ALA A 427 4.38 27.68 -14.60
N VAL A 428 3.18 27.61 -14.01
CA VAL A 428 2.00 28.40 -14.42
C VAL A 428 2.31 29.90 -14.39
N THR A 429 2.87 30.41 -13.29
CA THR A 429 3.20 31.85 -13.15
C THR A 429 4.42 32.30 -13.96
N VAL A 430 5.30 31.39 -14.40
CA VAL A 430 6.36 31.72 -15.37
C VAL A 430 5.79 31.74 -16.79
N TYR A 431 4.95 30.77 -17.18
CA TYR A 431 4.34 30.73 -18.51
C TYR A 431 3.46 31.97 -18.75
N PHE A 432 2.48 32.22 -17.86
CA PHE A 432 1.53 33.33 -17.95
C PHE A 432 2.03 34.62 -17.28
N ARG A 433 3.36 34.83 -17.21
CA ARG A 433 4.02 35.91 -16.46
C ARG A 433 3.37 37.28 -16.65
N ASP A 434 3.13 37.68 -17.89
CA ASP A 434 2.68 39.03 -18.22
C ASP A 434 1.25 39.29 -17.71
N ALA A 435 0.36 38.31 -17.85
CA ALA A 435 -0.99 38.35 -17.29
C ALA A 435 -0.97 38.37 -15.75
N PHE A 436 -0.12 37.53 -15.12
CA PHE A 436 0.02 37.49 -13.66
C PHE A 436 0.61 38.78 -13.08
N GLN A 437 1.54 39.43 -13.76
CA GLN A 437 2.09 40.72 -13.34
C GLN A 437 1.07 41.85 -13.52
N LYS A 438 0.39 41.92 -14.67
CA LYS A 438 -0.62 42.94 -14.98
C LYS A 438 -1.83 42.89 -14.04
N HIS A 439 -2.26 41.70 -13.63
CA HIS A 439 -3.46 41.50 -12.79
C HIS A 439 -3.16 41.06 -11.35
N ALA A 440 -1.93 41.22 -10.86
CA ALA A 440 -1.48 40.72 -9.56
C ALA A 440 -2.42 41.06 -8.39
N ALA A 441 -2.85 42.33 -8.29
CA ALA A 441 -3.76 42.78 -7.23
C ALA A 441 -5.15 42.13 -7.32
N LEU A 442 -5.69 41.97 -8.54
CA LEU A 442 -6.97 41.31 -8.77
C LEU A 442 -6.91 39.82 -8.45
N PHE A 443 -5.83 39.14 -8.84
CA PHE A 443 -5.62 37.71 -8.54
C PHE A 443 -5.45 37.47 -7.03
N GLN A 444 -4.85 38.40 -6.30
CA GLN A 444 -4.82 38.38 -4.84
C GLN A 444 -6.22 38.60 -4.24
N GLU A 445 -7.00 39.57 -4.74
CA GLU A 445 -8.35 39.89 -4.26
C GLU A 445 -9.32 38.70 -4.39
N ILE A 446 -9.35 38.04 -5.55
CA ILE A 446 -10.25 36.90 -5.81
C ILE A 446 -9.71 35.54 -5.28
N GLY A 447 -8.51 35.55 -4.71
CA GLY A 447 -7.86 34.37 -4.13
C GLY A 447 -7.56 33.29 -5.18
N VAL A 448 -6.85 33.66 -6.25
CA VAL A 448 -6.27 32.71 -7.21
C VAL A 448 -5.12 31.94 -6.54
N VAL A 449 -5.10 30.62 -6.73
CA VAL A 449 -4.04 29.74 -6.23
C VAL A 449 -3.36 29.04 -7.41
N PRO A 450 -2.22 29.56 -7.93
CA PRO A 450 -1.55 28.98 -9.11
C PRO A 450 -1.10 27.53 -8.92
N ASP A 451 -0.86 27.12 -7.68
CA ASP A 451 -0.50 25.76 -7.29
C ASP A 451 -1.61 24.74 -7.64
N ASN A 452 -2.86 25.20 -7.86
CA ASN A 452 -4.01 24.43 -8.37
C ASN A 452 -4.12 24.41 -9.91
N GLY A 453 -3.27 25.16 -10.62
CA GLY A 453 -3.24 25.23 -12.09
C GLY A 453 -4.11 26.33 -12.72
N LEU A 454 -4.03 26.46 -14.05
CA LEU A 454 -4.78 27.45 -14.81
C LEU A 454 -6.31 27.31 -14.63
N ALA A 455 -6.81 26.10 -14.35
CA ALA A 455 -8.23 25.87 -14.09
C ALA A 455 -8.76 26.67 -12.88
N ASP A 456 -7.95 26.86 -11.83
CA ASP A 456 -8.29 27.69 -10.67
C ASP A 456 -8.41 29.16 -11.08
N VAL A 457 -7.42 29.67 -11.83
CA VAL A 457 -7.42 31.04 -12.38
C VAL A 457 -8.70 31.29 -13.18
N LEU A 458 -9.01 30.40 -14.14
CA LEU A 458 -10.19 30.53 -15.00
C LEU A 458 -11.50 30.45 -14.22
N ALA A 459 -11.61 29.54 -13.25
CA ALA A 459 -12.78 29.42 -12.40
C ALA A 459 -13.02 30.69 -11.57
N LYS A 460 -11.98 31.26 -10.96
CA LYS A 460 -12.07 32.51 -10.18
C LYS A 460 -12.44 33.71 -11.07
N VAL A 461 -11.82 33.81 -12.24
CA VAL A 461 -12.07 34.89 -13.22
C VAL A 461 -13.49 34.85 -13.76
N GLN A 462 -14.12 33.68 -13.91
CA GLN A 462 -15.53 33.57 -14.32
C GLN A 462 -16.52 34.22 -13.34
N PHE A 463 -16.20 34.28 -12.03
CA PHE A 463 -17.06 34.91 -11.02
C PHE A 463 -16.90 36.43 -10.91
N LEU A 464 -16.07 37.06 -11.74
CA LEU A 464 -15.96 38.52 -11.81
C LEU A 464 -17.27 39.13 -12.35
N SER A 465 -17.83 40.07 -11.57
CA SER A 465 -19.01 40.85 -11.95
C SER A 465 -18.73 41.86 -13.07
N ASP A 466 -17.51 42.40 -13.14
CA ASP A 466 -17.06 43.24 -14.25
C ASP A 466 -16.69 42.38 -15.46
N ALA A 467 -17.60 42.37 -16.44
CA ALA A 467 -17.42 41.68 -17.71
C ALA A 467 -16.20 42.19 -18.49
N LYS A 468 -15.93 43.50 -18.51
CA LYS A 468 -14.78 44.05 -19.25
C LYS A 468 -13.47 43.61 -18.61
N LYS A 469 -13.40 43.63 -17.27
CA LYS A 469 -12.20 43.19 -16.54
C LYS A 469 -11.96 41.69 -16.72
N ARG A 470 -13.02 40.87 -16.70
CA ARG A 470 -12.93 39.43 -17.01
C ARG A 470 -12.41 39.20 -18.43
N ASP A 471 -13.00 39.86 -19.42
CA ASP A 471 -12.65 39.66 -20.82
C ASP A 471 -11.21 40.18 -21.12
N GLU A 472 -10.75 41.24 -20.43
CA GLU A 472 -9.35 41.69 -20.44
C GLU A 472 -8.39 40.61 -19.90
N VAL A 473 -8.68 40.03 -18.73
CA VAL A 473 -7.85 38.96 -18.13
C VAL A 473 -7.76 37.75 -19.06
N LEU A 474 -8.89 37.34 -19.66
CA LEU A 474 -8.92 36.22 -20.62
C LEU A 474 -8.13 36.54 -21.89
N ALA A 475 -8.16 37.79 -22.38
CA ALA A 475 -7.37 38.22 -23.52
C ALA A 475 -5.86 38.22 -23.22
N ASP A 476 -5.43 38.70 -22.05
CA ASP A 476 -4.01 38.69 -21.67
C ASP A 476 -3.47 37.26 -21.43
N LEU A 477 -4.27 36.38 -20.83
CA LEU A 477 -3.94 34.95 -20.74
C LEU A 477 -3.84 34.30 -22.12
N SER A 478 -4.72 34.68 -23.05
CA SER A 478 -4.70 34.20 -24.43
C SER A 478 -3.45 34.69 -25.19
N ALA A 479 -3.07 35.95 -25.01
CA ALA A 479 -1.87 36.54 -25.62
C ALA A 479 -0.58 35.81 -25.21
N CYS A 480 -0.50 35.31 -23.97
CA CYS A 480 0.62 34.50 -23.51
C CYS A 480 0.85 33.24 -24.38
N TYR A 481 -0.19 32.61 -24.92
CA TYR A 481 -0.03 31.43 -25.80
C TYR A 481 0.65 31.75 -27.14
N SER A 482 0.55 32.99 -27.62
CA SER A 482 1.26 33.43 -28.84
C SER A 482 2.74 33.72 -28.56
N GLU A 483 3.06 34.14 -27.33
CA GLU A 483 4.43 34.53 -26.95
C GLU A 483 5.25 33.44 -26.25
N ARG A 484 4.60 32.35 -25.83
CA ARG A 484 5.23 31.19 -25.19
C ARG A 484 5.28 29.98 -26.14
N PRO A 485 6.06 28.92 -25.83
CA PRO A 485 6.01 27.68 -26.60
C PRO A 485 4.62 27.03 -26.54
N SER A 486 4.27 26.28 -27.59
CA SER A 486 3.13 25.37 -27.58
C SER A 486 3.22 24.39 -26.41
N LEU A 487 2.13 24.25 -25.66
CA LEU A 487 2.01 23.28 -24.57
C LEU A 487 1.57 21.92 -25.11
N ALA A 488 2.01 20.85 -24.45
CA ALA A 488 1.36 19.55 -24.58
C ALA A 488 -0.10 19.62 -24.07
N MET A 489 -0.99 18.91 -24.75
CA MET A 489 -2.42 18.86 -24.45
C MET A 489 -2.78 17.59 -23.66
N VAL A 490 -3.69 17.75 -22.71
CA VAL A 490 -4.42 16.65 -22.03
C VAL A 490 -5.67 16.31 -22.85
N ASP A 491 -6.36 17.33 -23.35
CA ASP A 491 -7.53 17.25 -24.22
C ASP A 491 -7.50 18.45 -25.18
N SER A 492 -7.14 18.20 -26.44
CA SER A 492 -7.00 19.18 -27.51
C SER A 492 -8.33 19.81 -27.90
N ASP A 493 -9.39 19.00 -28.03
CA ASP A 493 -10.75 19.42 -28.39
C ASP A 493 -11.34 20.43 -27.39
N ASN A 494 -11.09 20.23 -26.09
CA ASN A 494 -11.55 21.10 -25.02
C ASN A 494 -10.52 22.15 -24.59
N GLY A 495 -9.37 22.24 -25.26
CA GLY A 495 -8.32 23.22 -24.96
C GLY A 495 -7.57 22.99 -23.64
N ILE A 496 -7.68 21.81 -23.02
CA ILE A 496 -7.06 21.48 -21.74
C ILE A 496 -5.58 21.17 -21.97
N THR A 497 -4.73 22.10 -21.56
CA THR A 497 -3.27 22.01 -21.63
C THR A 497 -2.69 21.30 -20.39
N ASN A 498 -1.44 20.84 -20.50
CA ASN A 498 -0.64 20.30 -19.40
C ASN A 498 -0.54 21.23 -18.16
N LEU A 499 -0.78 22.54 -18.30
CA LEU A 499 -0.79 23.51 -17.19
C LEU A 499 -2.19 23.79 -16.60
N HIS A 500 -3.24 23.08 -17.03
CA HIS A 500 -4.60 23.28 -16.51
C HIS A 500 -4.79 22.78 -15.08
N VAL A 501 -4.44 21.53 -14.79
CA VAL A 501 -4.62 20.90 -13.47
C VAL A 501 -3.37 20.07 -13.13
N PRO A 502 -2.78 20.23 -11.92
CA PRO A 502 -1.52 19.56 -11.56
C PRO A 502 -1.60 18.03 -11.47
N SER A 503 -2.81 17.46 -11.43
CA SER A 503 -3.03 16.02 -11.36
C SER A 503 -3.18 15.31 -12.70
N ASP A 504 -3.29 16.05 -13.82
CA ASP A 504 -3.65 15.44 -15.10
C ASP A 504 -2.46 14.76 -15.80
N VAL A 505 -1.25 15.33 -15.65
CA VAL A 505 -0.01 14.79 -16.23
C VAL A 505 0.92 14.34 -15.10
N ILE A 506 0.73 13.08 -14.69
CA ILE A 506 1.50 12.44 -13.61
C ILE A 506 2.73 11.74 -14.22
N ILE A 507 3.95 12.05 -13.75
CA ILE A 507 5.23 11.63 -14.36
C ILE A 507 5.33 10.13 -14.71
N ASP A 508 5.01 9.24 -13.77
CA ASP A 508 4.99 7.79 -13.95
C ASP A 508 3.98 7.30 -14.98
N ALA A 509 2.86 8.01 -15.15
CA ALA A 509 1.81 7.67 -16.11
C ALA A 509 1.88 8.46 -17.42
N SER A 510 2.84 9.39 -17.57
CA SER A 510 2.96 10.29 -18.73
C SER A 510 4.27 10.15 -19.48
N MET A 511 5.39 9.94 -18.79
CA MET A 511 6.68 9.65 -19.43
C MET A 511 6.65 8.34 -20.23
N PRO A 512 6.12 7.20 -19.70
CA PRO A 512 6.10 5.97 -20.48
C PRO A 512 5.20 6.00 -21.71
N PRO A 513 3.97 6.57 -21.70
CA PRO A 513 3.20 6.74 -22.92
C PRO A 513 3.85 7.67 -23.94
N MET A 514 4.49 8.76 -23.51
CA MET A 514 5.27 9.64 -24.40
C MET A 514 6.39 8.86 -25.10
N ILE A 515 7.12 8.02 -24.35
CA ILE A 515 8.18 7.16 -24.89
C ILE A 515 7.60 6.08 -25.83
N ARG A 516 6.52 5.41 -25.42
CA ARG A 516 5.77 4.41 -26.21
C ARG A 516 5.29 4.96 -27.55
N ASP A 517 4.87 6.22 -27.56
CA ASP A 517 4.30 6.90 -28.72
C ASP A 517 5.34 7.64 -29.59
N GLY A 518 6.62 7.21 -29.51
CA GLY A 518 7.68 7.66 -30.40
C GLY A 518 8.30 8.98 -29.96
N GLY A 519 8.32 9.24 -28.65
CA GLY A 519 8.87 10.44 -28.04
C GLY A 519 7.95 11.66 -28.16
N LYS A 520 6.63 11.49 -28.19
CA LYS A 520 5.70 12.55 -28.62
C LYS A 520 4.51 12.72 -27.70
N MET A 521 4.01 13.94 -27.64
CA MET A 521 2.76 14.30 -26.95
C MET A 521 1.81 15.03 -27.92
N TRP A 522 0.55 15.13 -27.54
CA TRP A 522 -0.48 15.78 -28.35
C TRP A 522 -0.32 17.30 -28.31
N ASN A 523 -0.38 17.92 -29.49
CA ASN A 523 -0.40 19.37 -29.66
C ASN A 523 -1.85 19.88 -29.80
N LYS A 524 -2.00 21.19 -30.00
CA LYS A 524 -3.32 21.85 -30.10
C LYS A 524 -4.15 21.41 -31.32
N GLU A 525 -3.52 20.90 -32.37
CA GLU A 525 -4.18 20.43 -33.61
C GLU A 525 -4.50 18.92 -33.59
N ASP A 526 -4.54 18.31 -32.41
CA ASP A 526 -4.71 16.86 -32.19
C ASP A 526 -3.69 16.00 -32.95
N LYS A 527 -2.42 16.42 -32.92
CA LYS A 527 -1.30 15.70 -33.56
C LYS A 527 -0.18 15.44 -32.58
N LEU A 528 0.50 14.32 -32.77
CA LEU A 528 1.72 14.01 -32.04
C LEU A 528 2.90 14.84 -32.55
N GLN A 529 3.53 15.59 -31.63
CA GLN A 529 4.71 16.42 -31.87
C GLN A 529 5.79 16.10 -30.83
N ASP A 530 7.06 16.29 -31.21
CA ASP A 530 8.22 16.16 -30.32
C ASP A 530 8.13 17.15 -29.15
N THR A 531 8.65 16.76 -27.99
CA THR A 531 8.47 17.50 -26.74
C THR A 531 9.76 17.59 -25.93
N LYS A 532 9.98 18.73 -25.28
CA LYS A 532 10.88 18.83 -24.14
C LYS A 532 10.09 18.48 -22.89
N ALA A 533 10.40 17.34 -22.29
CA ALA A 533 9.74 16.84 -21.09
C ALA A 533 10.47 17.36 -19.84
N LEU A 534 9.92 18.36 -19.17
CA LEU A 534 10.51 18.94 -17.96
C LEU A 534 10.22 18.06 -16.75
N VAL A 535 11.29 17.61 -16.11
CA VAL A 535 11.32 16.95 -14.79
C VAL A 535 12.32 17.75 -13.96
N PRO A 536 11.89 18.75 -13.15
CA PRO A 536 12.81 19.75 -12.61
C PRO A 536 13.96 19.19 -11.76
N ASP A 537 13.69 18.22 -10.89
CA ASP A 537 14.68 17.65 -9.97
C ASP A 537 15.48 16.49 -10.60
N ARG A 538 16.81 16.50 -10.41
CA ARG A 538 17.73 15.54 -11.03
C ARG A 538 17.67 14.12 -10.49
N CYS A 539 17.14 13.87 -9.27
CA CYS A 539 17.23 12.54 -8.64
C CYS A 539 16.72 11.40 -9.56
N TYR A 540 15.71 11.70 -10.39
CA TYR A 540 15.02 10.72 -11.21
C TYR A 540 14.87 11.11 -12.69
N ALA A 541 15.20 12.34 -13.09
CA ALA A 541 15.05 12.78 -14.48
C ALA A 541 15.92 11.99 -15.47
N GLY A 542 17.17 11.68 -15.08
CA GLY A 542 18.17 11.05 -15.95
C GLY A 542 17.80 9.65 -16.46
N ILE A 543 16.99 8.88 -15.73
CA ILE A 543 16.57 7.54 -16.20
C ILE A 543 15.63 7.61 -17.41
N PHE A 544 14.80 8.65 -17.48
CA PHE A 544 13.94 8.88 -18.63
C PHE A 544 14.73 9.40 -19.82
N GLN A 545 15.72 10.28 -19.59
CA GLN A 545 16.63 10.75 -20.65
C GLN A 545 17.39 9.58 -21.29
N ALA A 546 17.98 8.69 -20.47
CA ALA A 546 18.67 7.51 -20.99
C ALA A 546 17.76 6.57 -21.80
N THR A 547 16.47 6.51 -21.45
CA THR A 547 15.47 5.73 -22.21
C THR A 547 15.11 6.40 -23.53
N VAL A 548 15.03 7.74 -23.56
CA VAL A 548 14.82 8.53 -24.79
C VAL A 548 16.00 8.37 -25.75
N GLU A 549 17.24 8.51 -25.26
CA GLU A 549 18.49 8.35 -26.02
C GLU A 549 18.65 6.95 -26.61
N ASP A 550 18.34 5.91 -25.82
CA ASP A 550 18.31 4.53 -26.29
C ASP A 550 17.26 4.32 -27.39
N CYS A 551 16.09 4.95 -27.29
CA CYS A 551 15.05 4.85 -28.33
C CYS A 551 15.40 5.65 -29.60
N GLN A 552 16.06 6.80 -29.49
CA GLN A 552 16.60 7.56 -30.63
C GLN A 552 17.69 6.77 -31.36
N THR A 553 18.54 6.06 -30.62
CA THR A 553 19.68 5.29 -31.17
C THR A 553 19.26 3.94 -31.74
N ASN A 554 18.43 3.18 -30.99
CA ASN A 554 18.12 1.78 -31.28
C ASN A 554 16.67 1.56 -31.73
N GLY A 555 15.91 2.63 -31.97
CA GLY A 555 14.49 2.58 -32.31
C GLY A 555 13.59 2.13 -31.14
N ALA A 556 12.31 1.97 -31.43
CA ALA A 556 11.34 1.44 -30.47
C ALA A 556 11.71 0.02 -30.00
N PHE A 557 11.27 -0.36 -28.79
CA PHE A 557 11.40 -1.73 -28.30
C PHE A 557 10.63 -2.72 -29.19
N ASN A 558 10.98 -4.01 -29.11
CA ASN A 558 10.25 -5.08 -29.79
C ASN A 558 9.60 -6.00 -28.75
N VAL A 559 8.28 -5.86 -28.58
CA VAL A 559 7.47 -6.64 -27.63
C VAL A 559 7.63 -8.15 -27.79
N THR A 560 7.83 -8.63 -29.03
CA THR A 560 7.92 -10.07 -29.33
C THR A 560 9.21 -10.72 -28.79
N THR A 561 10.30 -9.96 -28.72
CA THR A 561 11.62 -10.47 -28.34
C THR A 561 12.15 -9.91 -27.01
N MET A 562 11.68 -8.75 -26.55
CA MET A 562 12.27 -8.08 -25.39
C MET A 562 12.15 -8.90 -24.09
N GLY A 563 13.16 -8.73 -23.23
CA GLY A 563 13.20 -9.28 -21.87
C GLY A 563 12.15 -8.63 -20.95
N ASN A 564 12.17 -9.02 -19.69
CA ASN A 564 11.38 -8.41 -18.62
C ASN A 564 12.25 -7.64 -17.63
N VAL A 565 11.74 -6.51 -17.15
CA VAL A 565 12.27 -5.84 -15.95
C VAL A 565 11.33 -6.05 -14.78
N ALA A 566 11.80 -6.77 -13.77
CA ALA A 566 11.17 -6.84 -12.46
C ALA A 566 11.69 -5.72 -11.56
N ASN A 567 10.94 -5.39 -10.51
CA ASN A 567 11.35 -4.42 -9.50
C ASN A 567 11.21 -4.96 -8.07
N VAL A 568 12.27 -4.79 -7.29
CA VAL A 568 12.28 -4.96 -5.84
C VAL A 568 12.41 -3.58 -5.20
N GLY A 569 11.29 -3.05 -4.70
CA GLY A 569 11.15 -1.67 -4.27
C GLY A 569 11.07 -1.50 -2.75
N LEU A 570 11.98 -0.70 -2.19
CA LEU A 570 11.91 -0.24 -0.81
C LEU A 570 10.68 0.64 -0.63
N MET A 571 9.78 0.30 0.29
CA MET A 571 8.57 1.11 0.55
C MET A 571 7.95 0.94 1.93
N ALA A 572 8.35 -0.07 2.70
CA ALA A 572 7.73 -0.38 3.98
C ALA A 572 7.80 0.84 4.93
N GLN A 573 6.75 1.04 5.72
CA GLN A 573 6.69 2.08 6.75
C GLN A 573 6.87 3.53 6.24
N LYS A 574 6.49 3.79 4.98
CA LYS A 574 6.59 5.09 4.28
C LYS A 574 8.05 5.56 4.11
N ALA A 575 8.92 4.66 3.68
CA ALA A 575 10.31 4.99 3.35
C ALA A 575 10.43 6.19 2.40
N GLU A 576 11.49 6.99 2.58
CA GLU A 576 11.92 8.06 1.67
C GLU A 576 10.81 9.13 1.44
N GLU A 577 10.66 9.68 0.23
CA GLU A 577 9.77 10.83 -0.03
C GLU A 577 8.30 10.59 0.33
N TYR A 578 7.82 9.35 0.29
CA TYR A 578 6.42 9.01 0.63
C TYR A 578 6.14 9.20 2.14
N GLY A 579 7.20 9.32 2.96
CA GLY A 579 7.13 9.70 4.37
C GLY A 579 7.31 11.21 4.61
N SER A 580 7.63 12.02 3.60
CA SER A 580 8.11 13.40 3.77
C SER A 580 7.02 14.45 4.01
N HIS A 581 5.75 14.18 3.68
CA HIS A 581 4.73 15.24 3.57
C HIS A 581 4.52 16.09 4.83
N ASP A 582 4.66 15.50 6.03
CA ASP A 582 4.54 16.18 7.32
C ASP A 582 5.86 16.84 7.80
N LYS A 583 6.85 16.88 6.90
CA LYS A 583 8.22 17.39 7.04
C LYS A 583 8.64 18.22 5.81
N THR A 584 7.70 18.57 4.92
CA THR A 584 7.93 19.41 3.74
C THR A 584 7.29 20.78 3.95
N PHE A 585 8.05 21.85 3.71
CA PHE A 585 7.66 23.22 4.05
C PHE A 585 8.00 24.19 2.92
N LYS A 586 7.04 25.05 2.55
CA LYS A 586 7.28 26.27 1.77
C LYS A 586 7.82 27.33 2.72
N MET A 587 8.98 27.90 2.41
CA MET A 587 9.64 28.86 3.29
C MET A 587 8.92 30.20 3.27
N ALA A 588 8.42 30.62 4.44
CA ALA A 588 7.72 31.89 4.60
C ALA A 588 8.67 33.09 4.74
N ARG A 589 9.98 32.85 4.98
CA ARG A 589 11.05 33.84 5.17
C ARG A 589 12.40 33.20 4.85
N SER A 590 13.36 34.01 4.42
CA SER A 590 14.76 33.58 4.27
C SER A 590 15.46 33.35 5.61
N GLY A 591 16.42 32.42 5.65
CA GLY A 591 17.15 32.04 6.85
C GLY A 591 17.86 30.69 6.73
N THR A 592 18.13 30.06 7.87
CA THR A 592 18.76 28.73 7.94
C THR A 592 17.76 27.73 8.53
N VAL A 593 17.36 26.71 7.77
CA VAL A 593 16.58 25.56 8.30
C VAL A 593 17.54 24.55 8.91
N ARG A 594 17.18 24.03 10.09
CA ARG A 594 18.06 23.20 10.91
C ARG A 594 17.32 21.99 11.47
N VAL A 595 17.96 20.83 11.39
CA VAL A 595 17.50 19.59 12.04
C VAL A 595 18.33 19.40 13.31
N VAL A 596 17.67 19.47 14.47
CA VAL A 596 18.32 19.54 15.79
C VAL A 596 17.82 18.40 16.68
N ASP A 597 18.74 17.64 17.27
CA ASP A 597 18.46 16.66 18.32
C ASP A 597 17.84 17.36 19.53
N ILE A 598 16.71 16.84 20.04
CA ILE A 598 15.95 17.50 21.11
C ILE A 598 16.68 17.37 22.46
N ASP A 599 17.41 16.28 22.67
CA ASP A 599 17.96 15.92 23.97
C ASP A 599 19.40 16.44 24.15
N SER A 600 20.24 16.35 23.12
CA SER A 600 21.61 16.91 23.14
C SER A 600 21.69 18.36 22.65
N GLY A 601 20.77 18.78 21.78
CA GLY A 601 20.85 20.07 21.08
C GLY A 601 21.81 20.08 19.89
N ASP A 602 22.41 18.93 19.53
CA ASP A 602 23.29 18.80 18.37
C ASP A 602 22.52 19.02 17.07
N CYS A 603 23.16 19.63 16.07
CA CYS A 603 22.55 19.85 14.76
C CYS A 603 23.08 18.82 13.75
N PHE A 604 22.17 18.05 13.14
CA PHE A 604 22.49 17.08 12.09
C PHE A 604 22.72 17.78 10.74
N PHE A 605 21.81 18.67 10.36
CA PHE A 605 21.84 19.38 9.08
C PHE A 605 21.45 20.83 9.24
N GLU A 606 22.13 21.71 8.52
CA GLU A 606 21.74 23.11 8.30
C GLU A 606 21.67 23.38 6.79
N HIS A 607 20.63 24.08 6.35
CA HIS A 607 20.41 24.50 4.96
C HIS A 607 20.05 25.99 4.93
N GLU A 608 20.79 26.79 4.15
CA GLU A 608 20.36 28.14 3.81
C GLU A 608 19.14 28.07 2.87
N VAL A 609 18.15 28.93 3.11
CA VAL A 609 16.91 29.00 2.34
C VAL A 609 16.47 30.45 2.09
N ALA A 610 15.84 30.69 0.95
CA ALA A 610 15.14 31.93 0.64
C ALA A 610 13.63 31.83 0.92
N GLU A 611 12.95 32.96 0.99
CA GLU A 611 11.48 33.00 0.94
C GLU A 611 10.96 32.37 -0.37
N GLY A 612 9.96 31.49 -0.25
CA GLY A 612 9.39 30.71 -1.34
C GLY A 612 9.97 29.30 -1.49
N ASP A 613 11.24 29.09 -1.11
CA ASP A 613 11.95 27.81 -1.30
C ASP A 613 11.22 26.62 -0.66
N ILE A 614 11.43 25.44 -1.22
CA ILE A 614 10.81 24.18 -0.75
C ILE A 614 11.88 23.39 0.00
N TRP A 615 11.73 23.24 1.32
CA TRP A 615 12.60 22.36 2.11
C TRP A 615 11.85 21.08 2.49
N ARG A 616 12.52 19.92 2.48
CA ARG A 616 11.95 18.62 2.88
C ARG A 616 12.93 17.80 3.72
N MET A 617 12.39 16.93 4.58
CA MET A 617 13.13 15.86 5.27
C MET A 617 12.42 14.52 5.14
N CYS A 618 13.16 13.47 4.80
CA CYS A 618 12.64 12.10 4.65
C CYS A 618 13.17 11.18 5.76
N GLN A 619 12.65 9.94 5.79
CA GLN A 619 12.95 8.94 6.83
C GLN A 619 12.91 7.53 6.23
N THR A 620 13.94 6.73 6.51
CA THR A 620 14.01 5.32 6.06
C THR A 620 14.53 4.44 7.17
N LYS A 621 13.66 3.59 7.72
CA LYS A 621 13.96 2.73 8.87
C LYS A 621 14.80 1.52 8.47
N ASP A 622 15.63 1.06 9.40
CA ASP A 622 16.63 0.02 9.12
C ASP A 622 16.03 -1.34 8.75
N SER A 623 14.97 -1.78 9.45
CA SER A 623 14.32 -3.06 9.19
C SER A 623 13.68 -3.16 7.80
N PRO A 624 13.00 -2.13 7.25
CA PRO A 624 12.71 -2.02 5.82
C PRO A 624 13.90 -2.22 4.88
N ILE A 625 15.09 -1.70 5.21
CA ILE A 625 16.30 -1.81 4.37
C ILE A 625 16.84 -3.24 4.37
N GLN A 626 16.94 -3.86 5.56
CA GLN A 626 17.34 -5.27 5.70
C GLN A 626 16.41 -6.20 4.90
N ASP A 627 15.10 -6.03 5.03
CA ASP A 627 14.13 -6.83 4.28
C ASP A 627 14.19 -6.59 2.77
N TRP A 628 14.45 -5.36 2.33
CA TRP A 628 14.60 -5.02 0.92
C TRP A 628 15.82 -5.71 0.30
N VAL A 629 16.96 -5.74 1.00
CA VAL A 629 18.15 -6.50 0.57
C VAL A 629 17.87 -8.00 0.55
N ARG A 630 17.24 -8.55 1.60
CA ARG A 630 16.79 -9.95 1.67
C ARG A 630 15.88 -10.32 0.50
N LEU A 631 14.92 -9.45 0.17
CA LEU A 631 13.99 -9.66 -0.94
C LEU A 631 14.71 -9.63 -2.29
N ALA A 632 15.67 -8.73 -2.48
CA ALA A 632 16.49 -8.66 -3.69
C ALA A 632 17.26 -9.97 -3.93
N VAL A 633 17.99 -10.46 -2.92
CA VAL A 633 18.69 -11.76 -2.99
C VAL A 633 17.72 -12.91 -3.23
N SER A 634 16.56 -12.90 -2.55
CA SER A 634 15.53 -13.93 -2.71
C SER A 634 14.98 -13.97 -4.15
N ARG A 635 14.75 -12.81 -4.78
CA ARG A 635 14.27 -12.72 -6.16
C ARG A 635 15.34 -13.12 -7.17
N ALA A 636 16.57 -12.63 -7.02
CA ALA A 636 17.70 -13.00 -7.88
C ALA A 636 17.93 -14.53 -7.88
N ARG A 637 17.91 -15.15 -6.70
CA ARG A 637 18.02 -16.61 -6.56
C ARG A 637 16.83 -17.38 -7.13
N ALA A 638 15.62 -16.84 -7.03
CA ALA A 638 14.41 -17.49 -7.53
C ALA A 638 14.26 -17.45 -9.07
N THR A 639 14.92 -16.52 -9.76
CA THR A 639 14.82 -16.40 -11.23
C THR A 639 16.15 -16.64 -11.97
N GLY A 640 17.29 -16.59 -11.28
CA GLY A 640 18.62 -16.56 -11.91
C GLY A 640 18.91 -15.26 -12.67
N SER A 641 18.06 -14.23 -12.54
CA SER A 641 18.23 -12.94 -13.21
C SER A 641 19.18 -12.04 -12.41
N PRO A 642 20.07 -11.27 -13.07
CA PRO A 642 20.87 -10.25 -12.40
C PRO A 642 20.02 -9.21 -11.67
N ALA A 643 20.46 -8.83 -10.48
CA ALA A 643 19.82 -7.81 -9.64
C ALA A 643 20.76 -6.63 -9.41
N THR A 644 20.37 -5.47 -9.94
CA THR A 644 21.15 -4.24 -9.78
C THR A 644 20.44 -3.33 -8.79
N PHE A 645 21.15 -2.87 -7.76
CA PHE A 645 20.75 -1.79 -6.87
C PHE A 645 21.00 -0.43 -7.55
N TRP A 646 19.94 0.37 -7.70
CA TRP A 646 20.00 1.68 -8.38
C TRP A 646 20.21 2.75 -7.32
N LEU A 647 21.47 3.07 -7.03
CA LEU A 647 21.89 3.98 -5.96
C LEU A 647 23.04 4.86 -6.47
N ASP A 648 22.89 6.18 -6.34
CA ASP A 648 23.90 7.15 -6.78
C ASP A 648 24.81 7.56 -5.61
N GLU A 649 26.09 7.19 -5.64
CA GLU A 649 27.05 7.57 -4.59
C GLU A 649 27.28 9.09 -4.49
N ALA A 650 26.84 9.88 -5.49
CA ALA A 650 26.81 11.35 -5.42
C ALA A 650 25.61 11.93 -4.64
N ARG A 651 24.56 11.14 -4.37
CA ARG A 651 23.46 11.50 -3.47
C ARG A 651 23.81 11.13 -2.03
N ALA A 652 23.63 12.05 -1.10
CA ALA A 652 23.98 11.84 0.31
C ALA A 652 23.17 10.69 0.94
N HIS A 653 21.88 10.58 0.60
CA HIS A 653 21.01 9.47 1.04
C HIS A 653 21.49 8.14 0.46
N ASP A 654 21.60 8.05 -0.86
CA ASP A 654 21.98 6.81 -1.54
C ASP A 654 23.38 6.33 -1.10
N ALA A 655 24.34 7.23 -0.82
CA ALA A 655 25.64 6.86 -0.27
C ALA A 655 25.54 6.14 1.10
N VAL A 656 24.65 6.58 1.99
CA VAL A 656 24.34 5.87 3.25
C VAL A 656 23.67 4.52 2.98
N MET A 657 22.75 4.48 2.02
CA MET A 657 22.06 3.26 1.59
C MET A 657 23.02 2.23 1.00
N ILE A 658 24.00 2.64 0.19
CA ILE A 658 25.06 1.79 -0.36
C ILE A 658 25.86 1.12 0.76
N GLY A 659 26.19 1.87 1.83
CA GLY A 659 26.83 1.31 3.02
C GLY A 659 26.01 0.19 3.66
N LYS A 660 24.71 0.42 3.86
CA LYS A 660 23.78 -0.58 4.41
C LYS A 660 23.59 -1.79 3.49
N VAL A 661 23.46 -1.59 2.18
CA VAL A 661 23.37 -2.70 1.19
C VAL A 661 24.65 -3.55 1.23
N ARG A 662 25.83 -2.92 1.21
CA ARG A 662 27.12 -3.62 1.32
C ARG A 662 27.26 -4.39 2.65
N GLN A 663 26.65 -3.91 3.73
CA GLN A 663 26.58 -4.62 5.01
C GLN A 663 25.64 -5.84 4.90
N TYR A 664 24.36 -5.64 4.63
CA TYR A 664 23.35 -6.72 4.71
C TYR A 664 23.46 -7.78 3.60
N LEU A 665 24.15 -7.50 2.49
CA LEU A 665 24.51 -8.56 1.52
C LEU A 665 25.46 -9.61 2.11
N GLN A 666 26.18 -9.32 3.21
CA GLN A 666 27.06 -10.28 3.89
C GLN A 666 26.27 -11.29 4.75
N ASP A 667 25.03 -10.95 5.14
CA ASP A 667 24.14 -11.81 5.93
C ASP A 667 23.42 -12.86 5.05
N HIS A 668 23.76 -12.93 3.76
CA HIS A 668 23.09 -13.75 2.76
C HIS A 668 24.08 -14.54 1.90
N ASP A 669 23.71 -15.76 1.53
CA ASP A 669 24.41 -16.49 0.48
C ASP A 669 24.17 -15.79 -0.88
N THR A 670 25.21 -15.16 -1.41
CA THR A 670 25.22 -14.53 -2.75
C THR A 670 25.97 -15.37 -3.79
N SER A 671 26.39 -16.59 -3.44
CA SER A 671 27.12 -17.49 -4.34
C SER A 671 26.33 -17.76 -5.62
N ASN A 672 26.99 -17.57 -6.77
CA ASN A 672 26.40 -17.72 -8.11
C ASN A 672 25.26 -16.74 -8.45
N LEU A 673 25.12 -15.62 -7.71
CA LEU A 673 24.20 -14.54 -8.05
C LEU A 673 24.96 -13.36 -8.67
N ASP A 674 24.42 -12.78 -9.74
CA ASP A 674 24.88 -11.51 -10.29
C ASP A 674 24.15 -10.36 -9.57
N ILE A 675 24.83 -9.75 -8.60
CA ILE A 675 24.32 -8.62 -7.81
C ILE A 675 25.30 -7.46 -7.94
N SER A 676 24.79 -6.32 -8.39
CA SER A 676 25.58 -5.10 -8.64
C SER A 676 24.94 -3.86 -7.98
N ILE A 677 25.73 -2.81 -7.79
CA ILE A 677 25.27 -1.48 -7.38
C ILE A 677 25.72 -0.50 -8.47
N LEU A 678 24.80 0.27 -9.05
CA LEU A 678 25.07 1.23 -10.11
C LEU A 678 24.24 2.51 -9.91
N PRO A 679 24.75 3.71 -10.27
CA PRO A 679 23.95 4.92 -10.33
C PRO A 679 22.75 4.74 -11.29
N PRO A 680 21.57 5.35 -11.03
CA PRO A 680 20.34 5.07 -11.77
C PRO A 680 20.45 5.19 -13.30
N VAL A 681 21.23 6.15 -13.82
CA VAL A 681 21.43 6.33 -15.27
C VAL A 681 22.19 5.16 -15.90
N GLU A 682 23.26 4.68 -15.25
CA GLU A 682 24.05 3.56 -15.76
C GLU A 682 23.33 2.22 -15.54
N ALA A 683 22.61 2.09 -14.43
CA ALA A 683 21.70 0.97 -14.18
C ALA A 683 20.61 0.87 -15.25
N MET A 684 20.00 2.00 -15.64
CA MET A 684 19.05 2.06 -16.75
C MET A 684 19.69 1.62 -18.06
N LYS A 685 20.83 2.22 -18.48
CA LYS A 685 21.53 1.83 -19.73
C LYS A 685 21.84 0.33 -19.79
N ALA A 686 22.36 -0.24 -18.70
CA ALA A 686 22.65 -1.67 -18.59
C ALA A 686 21.37 -2.52 -18.71
N THR A 687 20.29 -2.13 -18.05
CA THR A 687 18.98 -2.79 -18.17
C THR A 687 18.43 -2.72 -19.59
N LEU A 688 18.45 -1.55 -20.26
CA LEU A 688 17.96 -1.40 -21.63
C LEU A 688 18.74 -2.28 -22.62
N ALA A 689 20.07 -2.31 -22.50
CA ALA A 689 20.92 -3.17 -23.33
C ALA A 689 20.57 -4.68 -23.18
N ARG A 690 20.29 -5.13 -21.95
CA ARG A 690 19.84 -6.52 -21.68
C ARG A 690 18.45 -6.80 -22.24
N VAL A 691 17.49 -5.90 -21.98
CA VAL A 691 16.09 -6.05 -22.40
C VAL A 691 15.97 -6.13 -23.92
N ARG A 692 16.75 -5.34 -24.67
CA ARG A 692 16.82 -5.42 -26.15
C ARG A 692 17.39 -6.75 -26.67
N GLN A 693 18.24 -7.42 -25.90
CA GLN A 693 18.76 -8.77 -26.21
C GLN A 693 17.80 -9.90 -25.80
N GLY A 694 16.61 -9.57 -25.27
CA GLY A 694 15.66 -10.56 -24.77
C GLY A 694 15.96 -11.09 -23.37
N LEU A 695 16.93 -10.49 -22.66
CA LEU A 695 17.39 -10.91 -21.34
C LEU A 695 16.66 -10.15 -20.23
N ASP A 696 16.29 -10.86 -19.17
CA ASP A 696 15.60 -10.29 -18.01
C ASP A 696 16.57 -9.56 -17.06
N SER A 697 16.04 -8.63 -16.25
CA SER A 697 16.77 -7.85 -15.26
C SER A 697 15.89 -7.56 -14.04
N ILE A 698 16.48 -7.53 -12.85
CA ILE A 698 15.82 -7.08 -11.62
C ILE A 698 16.39 -5.71 -11.25
N SER A 699 15.54 -4.69 -11.30
CA SER A 699 15.83 -3.38 -10.71
C SER A 699 15.56 -3.44 -9.19
N VAL A 700 16.52 -3.02 -8.38
CA VAL A 700 16.38 -3.00 -6.91
C VAL A 700 16.52 -1.54 -6.47
N THR A 701 15.42 -0.92 -6.04
CA THR A 701 15.33 0.54 -6.02
C THR A 701 14.65 1.11 -4.77
N GLY A 702 14.89 2.40 -4.52
CA GLY A 702 14.06 3.22 -3.64
C GLY A 702 12.60 3.33 -4.10
N ASN A 703 11.79 4.01 -3.29
CA ASN A 703 10.33 4.08 -3.33
C ASN A 703 9.80 4.85 -4.55
N VAL A 704 10.44 5.96 -4.92
CA VAL A 704 10.07 6.74 -6.12
C VAL A 704 10.41 5.97 -7.40
N LEU A 705 11.63 5.43 -7.49
CA LEU A 705 12.04 4.60 -8.63
C LEU A 705 11.21 3.31 -8.77
N ARG A 706 10.73 2.72 -7.66
CA ARG A 706 9.76 1.61 -7.73
C ARG A 706 8.54 2.02 -8.54
N ASP A 707 7.92 3.17 -8.23
CA ASP A 707 6.77 3.65 -9.01
C ASP A 707 7.17 3.86 -10.48
N TYR A 708 8.23 4.63 -10.74
CA TYR A 708 8.57 5.03 -12.10
C TYR A 708 8.91 3.84 -13.01
N LEU A 709 9.67 2.87 -12.50
CA LEU A 709 10.08 1.69 -13.28
C LEU A 709 8.95 0.67 -13.43
N THR A 710 8.03 0.57 -12.45
CA THR A 710 6.89 -0.37 -12.52
C THR A 710 5.70 0.17 -13.32
N ASP A 711 5.74 1.42 -13.76
CA ASP A 711 4.95 1.90 -14.90
C ASP A 711 5.74 1.87 -16.22
N LEU A 712 7.01 2.33 -16.23
CA LEU A 712 7.82 2.44 -17.44
C LEU A 712 7.96 1.12 -18.21
N PHE A 713 8.55 0.10 -17.59
CA PHE A 713 8.80 -1.16 -18.29
C PHE A 713 7.51 -1.91 -18.63
N PRO A 714 6.50 -2.02 -17.74
CA PRO A 714 5.24 -2.68 -18.09
C PRO A 714 4.43 -1.97 -19.18
N ILE A 715 4.49 -0.63 -19.30
CA ILE A 715 3.86 0.08 -20.42
C ILE A 715 4.58 -0.23 -21.74
N LEU A 716 5.90 -0.39 -21.74
CA LEU A 716 6.68 -0.75 -22.93
C LEU A 716 6.63 -2.25 -23.27
N GLU A 717 6.46 -3.12 -22.27
CA GLU A 717 6.39 -4.58 -22.42
C GLU A 717 4.97 -5.08 -22.74
N LEU A 718 3.94 -4.51 -22.10
CA LEU A 718 2.56 -5.01 -22.11
C LEU A 718 1.54 -4.00 -22.65
N GLY A 719 1.96 -2.76 -22.93
CA GLY A 719 1.08 -1.66 -23.30
C GLY A 719 0.35 -1.02 -22.11
N THR A 720 0.50 -1.58 -20.90
CA THR A 720 -0.13 -1.12 -19.66
C THR A 720 0.53 -1.73 -18.41
N SER A 721 0.66 -0.95 -17.35
CA SER A 721 1.07 -1.39 -16.02
C SER A 721 -0.02 -2.12 -15.23
N ALA A 722 -1.28 -2.10 -15.69
CA ALA A 722 -2.40 -2.72 -15.00
C ALA A 722 -2.35 -4.26 -14.94
N LYS A 723 -1.52 -4.90 -15.77
CA LYS A 723 -1.40 -6.37 -15.88
C LYS A 723 -0.20 -6.96 -15.12
N MET A 724 0.28 -6.25 -14.09
CA MET A 724 1.41 -6.62 -13.24
C MET A 724 0.99 -7.40 -11.99
N LEU A 725 1.87 -8.30 -11.53
CA LEU A 725 1.84 -8.76 -10.14
C LEU A 725 2.38 -7.65 -9.24
N SER A 726 1.68 -7.35 -8.15
CA SER A 726 2.10 -6.42 -7.10
C SER A 726 2.06 -7.16 -5.75
N VAL A 727 3.15 -7.85 -5.45
CA VAL A 727 3.31 -8.66 -4.23
C VAL A 727 4.02 -7.82 -3.17
N VAL A 728 3.57 -7.94 -1.94
CA VAL A 728 4.16 -7.28 -0.77
C VAL A 728 4.45 -8.35 0.28
N PRO A 729 5.65 -8.95 0.28
CA PRO A 729 6.13 -9.77 1.39
C PRO A 729 6.17 -8.90 2.64
N LEU A 730 5.39 -9.27 3.64
CA LEU A 730 5.25 -8.49 4.87
C LEU A 730 6.47 -8.74 5.76
N LEU A 731 6.95 -7.71 6.48
CA LEU A 731 8.15 -7.77 7.32
C LEU A 731 8.06 -8.89 8.38
N ALA A 732 6.85 -9.23 8.83
CA ALA A 732 6.58 -10.30 9.78
C ALA A 732 6.55 -11.72 9.17
N GLY A 733 6.78 -11.88 7.87
CA GLY A 733 6.76 -13.17 7.13
C GLY A 733 5.44 -13.48 6.41
N GLY A 734 4.40 -12.67 6.60
CA GLY A 734 3.13 -12.77 5.88
C GLY A 734 3.22 -12.32 4.41
N GLY A 735 2.09 -12.32 3.71
CA GLY A 735 1.99 -11.83 2.33
C GLY A 735 0.73 -11.00 2.08
N LEU A 736 0.90 -9.88 1.39
CA LEU A 736 -0.15 -9.03 0.84
C LEU A 736 -0.04 -9.04 -0.69
N TYR A 737 -1.16 -9.25 -1.37
CA TYR A 737 -1.27 -9.46 -2.81
C TYR A 737 -2.20 -8.41 -3.40
N GLU A 738 -1.64 -7.32 -3.93
CA GLU A 738 -2.43 -6.25 -4.54
C GLU A 738 -2.87 -6.67 -5.95
N THR A 739 -4.18 -6.59 -6.23
CA THR A 739 -4.76 -7.05 -7.50
C THR A 739 -4.60 -6.05 -8.66
N GLY A 740 -3.73 -5.06 -8.50
CA GLY A 740 -3.43 -4.03 -9.49
C GLY A 740 -3.00 -2.70 -8.85
N ALA A 741 -2.32 -1.85 -9.63
CA ALA A 741 -1.85 -0.54 -9.17
C ALA A 741 -2.86 0.61 -9.34
N GLY A 742 -3.98 0.36 -10.03
CA GLY A 742 -4.98 1.38 -10.37
C GLY A 742 -6.01 1.68 -9.27
N GLY A 743 -6.91 2.63 -9.55
CA GLY A 743 -8.07 2.94 -8.72
C GLY A 743 -9.28 2.03 -8.97
N SER A 744 -10.38 2.29 -8.26
CA SER A 744 -11.62 1.49 -8.23
C SER A 744 -12.62 1.74 -9.40
N ALA A 745 -12.24 2.60 -10.35
CA ALA A 745 -12.89 2.82 -11.65
C ALA A 745 -14.39 3.24 -11.60
N PRO A 746 -14.73 4.45 -11.12
CA PRO A 746 -16.13 4.91 -10.97
C PRO A 746 -16.91 4.94 -12.30
N LYS A 747 -16.22 5.24 -13.42
CA LYS A 747 -16.79 5.22 -14.78
C LYS A 747 -17.24 3.82 -15.25
N HIS A 748 -16.85 2.75 -14.55
CA HIS A 748 -17.31 1.38 -14.83
C HIS A 748 -18.65 1.11 -14.12
N VAL A 749 -18.79 1.58 -12.87
CA VAL A 749 -20.06 1.53 -12.13
C VAL A 749 -21.15 2.33 -12.83
N GLN A 750 -20.82 3.52 -13.35
CA GLN A 750 -21.76 4.33 -14.15
C GLN A 750 -22.29 3.58 -15.38
N GLN A 751 -21.44 2.80 -16.05
CA GLN A 751 -21.86 1.95 -17.16
C GLN A 751 -22.74 0.79 -16.65
N PHE A 752 -22.35 0.15 -15.56
CA PHE A 752 -23.12 -0.95 -14.99
C PHE A 752 -24.53 -0.54 -14.55
N VAL A 753 -24.66 0.59 -13.85
CA VAL A 753 -25.97 1.13 -13.42
C VAL A 753 -26.82 1.54 -14.62
N LYS A 754 -26.23 2.10 -15.68
CA LYS A 754 -26.97 2.54 -16.87
C LYS A 754 -27.42 1.40 -17.78
N GLU A 755 -26.55 0.43 -18.03
CA GLU A 755 -26.68 -0.54 -19.12
C GLU A 755 -26.22 -1.96 -18.76
N SER A 756 -26.05 -2.27 -17.47
CA SER A 756 -25.72 -3.60 -16.91
C SER A 756 -24.55 -4.27 -17.66
N HIS A 757 -23.50 -3.49 -17.92
CA HIS A 757 -22.27 -3.95 -18.58
C HIS A 757 -21.06 -3.53 -17.75
N LEU A 758 -20.39 -4.50 -17.11
CA LEU A 758 -19.22 -4.21 -16.29
C LEU A 758 -17.93 -4.48 -17.08
N ARG A 759 -17.27 -3.42 -17.54
CA ARG A 759 -15.98 -3.50 -18.27
C ARG A 759 -14.73 -3.54 -17.38
N TRP A 760 -14.87 -3.93 -16.11
CA TRP A 760 -13.74 -4.16 -15.19
C TRP A 760 -13.02 -5.45 -15.60
N ASP A 761 -11.69 -5.40 -15.72
CA ASP A 761 -10.86 -6.57 -16.05
C ASP A 761 -10.24 -7.14 -14.78
N SER A 762 -10.75 -8.28 -14.32
CA SER A 762 -10.32 -8.95 -13.09
C SER A 762 -9.01 -9.72 -13.24
N LEU A 763 -8.28 -9.61 -14.36
CA LEU A 763 -7.01 -10.32 -14.59
C LEU A 763 -6.03 -10.18 -13.41
N GLY A 764 -5.91 -8.98 -12.83
CA GLY A 764 -5.06 -8.75 -11.66
C GLY A 764 -5.53 -9.45 -10.38
N GLU A 765 -6.85 -9.70 -10.24
CA GLU A 765 -7.41 -10.52 -9.14
C GLU A 765 -7.04 -12.00 -9.32
N PHE A 766 -7.10 -12.52 -10.56
CA PHE A 766 -6.72 -13.90 -10.86
C PHE A 766 -5.22 -14.12 -10.59
N LEU A 767 -4.38 -13.17 -11.02
CA LEU A 767 -2.93 -13.21 -10.84
C LEU A 767 -2.54 -13.12 -9.35
N ALA A 768 -3.15 -12.22 -8.59
CA ALA A 768 -2.94 -12.10 -7.15
C ALA A 768 -3.40 -13.35 -6.40
N LEU A 769 -4.55 -13.93 -6.77
CA LEU A 769 -5.05 -15.19 -6.22
C LEU A 769 -4.10 -16.36 -6.47
N ALA A 770 -3.54 -16.48 -7.68
CA ALA A 770 -2.59 -17.55 -8.02
C ALA A 770 -1.33 -17.49 -7.13
N VAL A 771 -0.75 -16.30 -6.95
CA VAL A 771 0.43 -16.13 -6.08
C VAL A 771 0.05 -16.29 -4.60
N SER A 772 -1.11 -15.80 -4.17
CA SER A 772 -1.64 -15.99 -2.82
C SER A 772 -1.82 -17.47 -2.46
N LEU A 773 -2.36 -18.29 -3.37
CA LEU A 773 -2.49 -19.74 -3.25
C LEU A 773 -1.13 -20.45 -3.24
N GLN A 774 -0.18 -19.99 -4.07
CA GLN A 774 1.18 -20.54 -4.13
C GLN A 774 1.94 -20.33 -2.81
N ASP A 775 1.90 -19.10 -2.28
CA ASP A 775 2.50 -18.76 -0.98
C ASP A 775 1.84 -19.53 0.17
N LEU A 776 0.49 -19.57 0.19
CA LEU A 776 -0.26 -20.33 1.19
C LEU A 776 0.10 -21.82 1.13
N GLY A 777 0.11 -22.42 -0.05
CA GLY A 777 0.52 -23.82 -0.25
C GLY A 777 1.95 -24.09 0.19
N SER A 778 2.86 -23.16 -0.07
CA SER A 778 4.28 -23.28 0.32
C SER A 778 4.49 -23.14 1.84
N LYS A 779 3.79 -22.20 2.49
CA LYS A 779 3.89 -21.96 3.94
C LYS A 779 3.13 -22.98 4.79
N THR A 780 2.00 -23.49 4.30
CA THR A 780 1.18 -24.49 5.02
C THR A 780 1.55 -25.94 4.65
N GLY A 781 2.45 -26.15 3.69
CA GLY A 781 2.77 -27.50 3.18
C GLY A 781 1.60 -28.16 2.43
N ASN A 782 0.64 -27.37 1.93
CA ASN A 782 -0.59 -27.86 1.30
C ASN A 782 -0.42 -28.08 -0.22
N PRO A 783 -0.25 -29.32 -0.70
CA PRO A 783 -0.02 -29.59 -2.12
C PRO A 783 -1.24 -29.30 -2.99
N ARG A 784 -2.46 -29.33 -2.43
CA ARG A 784 -3.67 -28.99 -3.21
C ARG A 784 -3.74 -27.50 -3.52
N ALA A 785 -3.33 -26.64 -2.59
CA ALA A 785 -3.21 -25.20 -2.83
C ALA A 785 -2.16 -24.87 -3.90
N LEU A 786 -1.05 -25.62 -3.95
CA LEU A 786 -0.06 -25.50 -5.04
C LEU A 786 -0.67 -25.91 -6.40
N ILE A 787 -1.34 -27.07 -6.48
CA ILE A 787 -2.02 -27.51 -7.72
C ILE A 787 -3.08 -26.49 -8.16
N LEU A 788 -3.84 -25.90 -7.23
CA LEU A 788 -4.79 -24.82 -7.53
C LEU A 788 -4.09 -23.59 -8.12
N ALA A 789 -2.93 -23.19 -7.60
CA ALA A 789 -2.15 -22.07 -8.11
C ALA A 789 -1.58 -22.33 -9.53
N ASP A 790 -1.04 -23.52 -9.76
CA ASP A 790 -0.47 -23.91 -11.06
C ASP A 790 -1.56 -23.99 -12.14
N THR A 791 -2.69 -24.64 -11.83
CA THR A 791 -3.85 -24.75 -12.73
C THR A 791 -4.54 -23.41 -12.97
N LEU A 792 -4.55 -22.50 -12.00
CA LEU A 792 -5.05 -21.14 -12.18
C LEU A 792 -4.14 -20.33 -13.12
N ASN A 793 -2.81 -20.45 -12.99
CA ASN A 793 -1.87 -19.84 -13.93
C ASN A 793 -2.07 -20.35 -15.37
N ALA A 794 -2.29 -21.66 -15.54
CA ALA A 794 -2.64 -22.23 -16.84
C ALA A 794 -3.96 -21.67 -17.38
N ALA A 795 -5.01 -21.60 -16.55
CA ALA A 795 -6.31 -21.04 -16.92
C ALA A 795 -6.25 -19.56 -17.33
N ILE A 796 -5.39 -18.76 -16.66
CA ILE A 796 -5.13 -17.37 -17.03
C ILE A 796 -4.46 -17.29 -18.42
N GLY A 797 -3.52 -18.20 -18.73
CA GLY A 797 -2.94 -18.33 -20.07
C GLY A 797 -4.02 -18.57 -21.13
N THR A 798 -4.84 -19.60 -20.94
CA THR A 798 -5.95 -19.96 -21.85
C THR A 798 -6.98 -18.83 -21.99
N LEU A 799 -7.28 -18.08 -20.92
CA LEU A 799 -8.19 -16.93 -20.94
C LEU A 799 -7.65 -15.80 -21.82
N LEU A 800 -6.35 -15.52 -21.72
CA LEU A 800 -5.66 -14.52 -22.52
C LEU A 800 -5.58 -14.94 -24.00
N GLU A 801 -5.13 -16.15 -24.28
CA GLU A 801 -5.01 -16.71 -25.63
C GLU A 801 -6.33 -16.71 -26.41
N ASN A 802 -7.44 -17.05 -25.73
CA ASN A 802 -8.78 -17.04 -26.33
C ASN A 802 -9.48 -15.66 -26.29
N ASP A 803 -8.75 -14.59 -25.94
CA ASP A 803 -9.22 -13.20 -25.85
C ASP A 803 -10.53 -13.03 -25.02
N LYS A 804 -10.66 -13.80 -23.93
CA LYS A 804 -11.84 -13.82 -23.06
C LYS A 804 -11.82 -12.76 -21.94
N SER A 805 -10.96 -11.74 -22.06
CA SER A 805 -11.03 -10.53 -21.23
C SER A 805 -12.29 -9.70 -21.53
N PRO A 806 -12.80 -8.93 -20.54
CA PRO A 806 -13.97 -8.08 -20.71
C PRO A 806 -13.84 -7.03 -21.81
N LYS A 807 -14.87 -6.90 -22.64
CA LYS A 807 -14.97 -5.91 -23.71
C LYS A 807 -15.71 -4.66 -23.20
N ARG A 808 -15.63 -3.57 -23.97
CA ARG A 808 -16.06 -2.23 -23.53
C ARG A 808 -17.52 -1.88 -23.86
N LYS A 809 -18.15 -2.58 -24.82
CA LYS A 809 -19.49 -2.27 -25.32
C LYS A 809 -20.52 -3.28 -24.85
N VAL A 810 -21.74 -2.81 -24.56
CA VAL A 810 -22.93 -3.63 -24.29
C VAL A 810 -23.14 -4.68 -25.39
N GLY A 811 -23.60 -5.87 -25.01
CA GLY A 811 -23.81 -6.99 -25.94
C GLY A 811 -22.52 -7.70 -26.35
N GLN A 812 -21.38 -7.33 -25.79
CA GLN A 812 -20.13 -8.09 -25.84
C GLN A 812 -19.87 -8.75 -24.47
N LEU A 813 -18.87 -9.64 -24.41
CA LEU A 813 -18.44 -10.26 -23.16
C LEU A 813 -18.05 -9.19 -22.12
N ASP A 814 -18.54 -9.30 -20.89
CA ASP A 814 -18.23 -8.40 -19.78
C ASP A 814 -17.47 -9.13 -18.65
N ASN A 815 -17.26 -8.45 -17.52
CA ASN A 815 -16.61 -8.99 -16.32
C ASN A 815 -17.15 -10.36 -15.89
N ARG A 816 -18.47 -10.52 -15.82
CA ARG A 816 -19.14 -11.76 -15.40
C ARG A 816 -18.87 -12.89 -16.41
N GLY A 817 -18.84 -12.53 -17.69
CA GLY A 817 -18.43 -13.42 -18.77
C GLY A 817 -16.98 -13.91 -18.65
N SER A 818 -16.04 -13.02 -18.31
CA SER A 818 -14.64 -13.41 -18.08
C SER A 818 -14.47 -14.34 -16.88
N HIS A 819 -15.27 -14.14 -15.81
CA HIS A 819 -15.27 -15.04 -14.65
C HIS A 819 -15.78 -16.43 -14.99
N TYR A 820 -16.81 -16.54 -15.85
CA TYR A 820 -17.27 -17.82 -16.36
C TYR A 820 -16.15 -18.54 -17.14
N TYR A 821 -15.49 -17.85 -18.08
CA TYR A 821 -14.41 -18.47 -18.86
C TYR A 821 -13.22 -18.88 -17.99
N LEU A 822 -12.84 -18.07 -16.98
CA LEU A 822 -11.82 -18.46 -16.01
C LEU A 822 -12.23 -19.75 -15.27
N ALA A 823 -13.46 -19.83 -14.76
CA ALA A 823 -13.95 -21.02 -14.06
C ALA A 823 -13.93 -22.27 -14.97
N THR A 824 -14.32 -22.13 -16.23
CA THR A 824 -14.25 -23.22 -17.22
C THR A 824 -12.80 -23.68 -17.44
N TYR A 825 -11.89 -22.78 -17.79
CA TYR A 825 -10.49 -23.14 -18.06
C TYR A 825 -9.76 -23.64 -16.81
N TRP A 826 -10.10 -23.14 -15.63
CA TRP A 826 -9.53 -23.62 -14.36
C TRP A 826 -10.05 -25.02 -14.01
N ALA A 827 -11.35 -25.30 -14.23
CA ALA A 827 -11.89 -26.65 -14.06
C ALA A 827 -11.30 -27.64 -15.07
N GLU A 828 -11.08 -27.24 -16.33
CA GLU A 828 -10.40 -28.06 -17.34
C GLU A 828 -8.94 -28.35 -16.97
N ALA A 829 -8.20 -27.35 -16.48
CA ALA A 829 -6.83 -27.53 -15.97
C ALA A 829 -6.77 -28.44 -14.73
N LEU A 830 -7.73 -28.30 -13.80
CA LEU A 830 -7.84 -29.14 -12.61
C LEU A 830 -8.24 -30.58 -12.93
N ALA A 831 -9.08 -30.80 -13.95
CA ALA A 831 -9.47 -32.12 -14.43
C ALA A 831 -8.36 -32.83 -15.22
N SER A 832 -7.45 -32.10 -15.85
CA SER A 832 -6.39 -32.64 -16.71
C SER A 832 -5.01 -32.80 -16.03
N GLN A 833 -4.76 -32.13 -14.90
CA GLN A 833 -3.51 -32.32 -14.15
C GLN A 833 -3.36 -33.75 -13.59
N THR A 834 -2.12 -34.23 -13.51
CA THR A 834 -1.77 -35.59 -13.09
C THR A 834 -1.23 -35.67 -11.66
N SER A 835 -0.99 -34.54 -11.00
CA SER A 835 -0.43 -34.44 -9.64
C SER A 835 -1.38 -34.92 -8.54
N SER A 836 -2.71 -34.93 -8.78
CA SER A 836 -3.72 -35.40 -7.83
C SER A 836 -4.94 -35.97 -8.55
N GLY A 837 -5.02 -37.30 -8.66
CA GLY A 837 -6.17 -37.99 -9.26
C GLY A 837 -7.50 -37.74 -8.54
N LYS A 838 -7.49 -37.51 -7.21
CA LYS A 838 -8.71 -37.16 -6.46
C LYS A 838 -9.25 -35.77 -6.86
N LEU A 839 -8.35 -34.78 -7.02
CA LEU A 839 -8.73 -33.43 -7.44
C LEU A 839 -9.14 -33.40 -8.92
N ALA A 840 -8.49 -34.19 -9.77
CA ALA A 840 -8.90 -34.36 -11.16
C ALA A 840 -10.32 -34.92 -11.29
N ALA A 841 -10.64 -35.99 -10.56
CA ALA A 841 -11.97 -36.60 -10.56
C ALA A 841 -13.06 -35.63 -10.08
N GLU A 842 -12.78 -34.84 -9.03
CA GLU A 842 -13.68 -33.80 -8.51
C GLU A 842 -14.06 -32.76 -9.56
N PHE A 843 -13.07 -32.24 -10.30
CA PHE A 843 -13.30 -31.19 -11.30
C PHE A 843 -13.75 -31.70 -12.67
N THR A 844 -13.61 -33.00 -12.97
CA THR A 844 -14.01 -33.59 -14.26
C THR A 844 -15.49 -33.34 -14.59
N GLN A 845 -16.40 -33.57 -13.63
CA GLN A 845 -17.83 -33.34 -13.84
C GLN A 845 -18.16 -31.84 -13.95
N VAL A 846 -17.44 -30.98 -13.21
CA VAL A 846 -17.61 -29.52 -13.25
C VAL A 846 -17.18 -28.97 -14.60
N ALA A 847 -15.98 -29.35 -15.08
CA ALA A 847 -15.46 -28.95 -16.39
C ALA A 847 -16.40 -29.36 -17.53
N ALA A 848 -16.84 -30.62 -17.54
CA ALA A 848 -17.82 -31.12 -18.51
C ALA A 848 -19.14 -30.34 -18.46
N SER A 849 -19.64 -30.02 -17.26
CA SER A 849 -20.90 -29.28 -17.08
C SER A 849 -20.81 -27.82 -17.53
N LEU A 850 -19.68 -27.14 -17.25
CA LEU A 850 -19.43 -25.76 -17.67
C LEU A 850 -19.31 -25.65 -19.18
N LYS A 851 -18.62 -26.62 -19.82
CA LYS A 851 -18.43 -26.68 -21.28
C LYS A 851 -19.71 -27.03 -22.02
N GLN A 852 -20.45 -28.04 -21.57
CA GLN A 852 -21.72 -28.46 -22.19
C GLN A 852 -22.78 -27.34 -22.17
N LYS A 853 -22.72 -26.43 -21.19
CA LYS A 853 -23.71 -25.37 -20.99
C LYS A 853 -23.20 -23.97 -21.36
N GLU A 854 -22.08 -23.86 -22.08
CA GLU A 854 -21.47 -22.58 -22.47
C GLU A 854 -22.48 -21.63 -23.12
N GLU A 855 -23.18 -22.09 -24.16
CA GLU A 855 -24.16 -21.26 -24.90
C GLU A 855 -25.28 -20.74 -23.99
N SER A 856 -25.85 -21.60 -23.12
CA SER A 856 -26.90 -21.20 -22.16
C SER A 856 -26.38 -20.18 -21.14
N ILE A 857 -25.18 -20.40 -20.61
CA ILE A 857 -24.58 -19.51 -19.60
C ILE A 857 -24.25 -18.15 -20.22
N VAL A 858 -23.59 -18.14 -21.37
CA VAL A 858 -23.23 -16.91 -22.08
C VAL A 858 -24.50 -16.14 -22.49
N GLN A 859 -25.53 -16.82 -22.99
CA GLN A 859 -26.80 -16.19 -23.34
C GLN A 859 -27.54 -15.63 -22.10
N GLU A 860 -27.54 -16.33 -20.96
CA GLU A 860 -28.09 -15.83 -19.69
C GLU A 860 -27.36 -14.55 -19.23
N LEU A 861 -26.01 -14.54 -19.29
CA LEU A 861 -25.19 -13.38 -18.94
C LEU A 861 -25.42 -12.19 -19.90
N MET A 862 -25.46 -12.43 -21.21
CA MET A 862 -25.70 -11.39 -22.21
C MET A 862 -27.11 -10.81 -22.15
N SER A 863 -28.12 -11.63 -21.82
CA SER A 863 -29.54 -11.19 -21.71
C SER A 863 -29.80 -10.29 -20.49
N ALA A 864 -28.85 -10.25 -19.54
CA ALA A 864 -28.86 -9.34 -18.40
C ALA A 864 -28.23 -7.96 -18.71
N ALA A 865 -27.54 -7.80 -19.83
CA ALA A 865 -26.96 -6.53 -20.28
C ALA A 865 -27.98 -5.66 -21.05
N GLY A 866 -27.64 -4.39 -21.25
CA GLY A 866 -28.44 -3.42 -22.01
C GLY A 866 -29.66 -2.84 -21.28
N LYS A 867 -29.79 -3.12 -19.97
CA LYS A 867 -30.85 -2.60 -19.10
C LYS A 867 -30.22 -1.87 -17.91
N PRO A 868 -30.86 -0.83 -17.35
CA PRO A 868 -30.40 -0.24 -16.10
C PRO A 868 -30.41 -1.25 -14.94
N ALA A 869 -29.40 -1.17 -14.07
CA ALA A 869 -29.27 -2.00 -12.87
C ALA A 869 -29.47 -1.14 -11.62
N ASP A 870 -30.51 -1.44 -10.84
CA ASP A 870 -30.71 -0.84 -9.52
C ASP A 870 -29.90 -1.62 -8.47
N LEU A 871 -28.89 -0.95 -7.90
CA LEU A 871 -28.03 -1.48 -6.84
C LEU A 871 -28.51 -1.13 -5.42
N GLY A 872 -29.52 -0.26 -5.26
CA GLY A 872 -29.95 0.23 -3.94
C GLY A 872 -28.98 1.17 -3.21
N GLY A 873 -27.85 1.53 -3.84
CA GLY A 873 -26.81 2.42 -3.30
C GLY A 873 -25.61 2.50 -4.24
N TYR A 874 -24.57 3.24 -3.85
CA TYR A 874 -23.30 3.39 -4.58
C TYR A 874 -22.10 3.01 -3.70
N TYR A 875 -21.93 3.70 -2.55
CA TYR A 875 -20.89 3.40 -1.57
C TYR A 875 -21.28 2.26 -0.61
N ARG A 876 -22.57 2.04 -0.39
CA ARG A 876 -23.13 0.90 0.34
C ARG A 876 -24.37 0.37 -0.39
N PRO A 877 -24.21 -0.32 -1.53
CA PRO A 877 -25.34 -0.89 -2.25
C PRO A 877 -26.03 -2.00 -1.44
N ASP A 878 -27.26 -2.32 -1.83
CA ASP A 878 -27.99 -3.46 -1.27
C ASP A 878 -27.36 -4.78 -1.73
N VAL A 879 -27.11 -5.67 -0.78
CA VAL A 879 -26.42 -6.95 -0.99
C VAL A 879 -27.18 -7.84 -1.96
N GLN A 880 -28.51 -7.98 -1.79
CA GLN A 880 -29.32 -8.91 -2.59
C GLN A 880 -29.52 -8.41 -4.03
N LYS A 881 -29.74 -7.10 -4.20
CA LYS A 881 -29.78 -6.47 -5.52
C LYS A 881 -28.45 -6.62 -6.25
N THR A 882 -27.33 -6.38 -5.55
CA THR A 882 -26.00 -6.47 -6.15
C THR A 882 -25.63 -7.91 -6.51
N GLU A 883 -25.91 -8.89 -5.64
CA GLU A 883 -25.76 -10.32 -5.95
C GLU A 883 -26.59 -10.72 -7.17
N SER A 884 -27.85 -10.30 -7.24
CA SER A 884 -28.76 -10.60 -8.37
C SER A 884 -28.25 -10.01 -9.69
N ALA A 885 -27.72 -8.78 -9.67
CA ALA A 885 -27.17 -8.11 -10.84
C ALA A 885 -25.81 -8.72 -11.29
N MET A 886 -24.99 -9.17 -10.33
CA MET A 886 -23.65 -9.73 -10.61
C MET A 886 -23.63 -11.24 -10.87
N ARG A 887 -24.68 -11.97 -10.48
CA ARG A 887 -24.84 -13.42 -10.70
C ARG A 887 -26.12 -13.79 -11.48
N PRO A 888 -26.42 -13.19 -12.65
CA PRO A 888 -27.71 -13.38 -13.33
C PRO A 888 -27.89 -14.77 -13.98
N SER A 889 -26.81 -15.51 -14.25
CA SER A 889 -26.91 -16.87 -14.81
C SER A 889 -27.25 -17.90 -13.73
N THR A 890 -28.52 -18.31 -13.69
CA THR A 890 -28.99 -19.40 -12.83
C THR A 890 -28.33 -20.73 -13.16
N THR A 891 -27.96 -20.95 -14.43
CA THR A 891 -27.28 -22.16 -14.87
C THR A 891 -25.86 -22.23 -14.35
N PHE A 892 -25.11 -21.12 -14.42
CA PHE A 892 -23.75 -21.06 -13.89
C PHE A 892 -23.73 -21.16 -12.36
N ASN A 893 -24.60 -20.42 -11.66
CA ASN A 893 -24.72 -20.47 -10.20
C ASN A 893 -24.91 -21.91 -9.71
N ARG A 894 -25.85 -22.65 -10.30
CA ARG A 894 -26.15 -24.04 -9.92
C ARG A 894 -24.95 -24.99 -10.06
N ILE A 895 -24.03 -24.72 -10.98
CA ILE A 895 -22.80 -25.52 -11.16
C ILE A 895 -21.78 -25.17 -10.07
N ILE A 896 -21.57 -23.88 -9.80
CA ILE A 896 -20.63 -23.40 -8.76
C ILE A 896 -21.11 -23.82 -7.36
N ASP A 897 -22.41 -23.66 -7.07
CA ASP A 897 -22.99 -23.99 -5.77
C ASP A 897 -22.96 -25.51 -5.48
N SER A 898 -22.98 -26.38 -6.51
CA SER A 898 -22.92 -27.84 -6.32
C SER A 898 -21.53 -28.32 -5.91
N LEU A 899 -20.46 -27.72 -6.45
CA LEU A 899 -19.08 -27.89 -5.96
C LEU A 899 -18.97 -27.43 -4.49
N GLY A 900 -19.66 -26.34 -4.14
CA GLY A 900 -19.79 -25.87 -2.75
C GLY A 900 -20.47 -26.84 -1.78
N GLN A 901 -21.29 -27.78 -2.26
CA GLN A 901 -22.05 -28.73 -1.42
C GLN A 901 -21.51 -30.17 -1.42
N ALA A 902 -20.63 -30.53 -2.36
CA ALA A 902 -20.19 -31.92 -2.58
C ALA A 902 -19.51 -32.60 -1.38
N GLY A 903 -18.95 -31.83 -0.44
CA GLY A 903 -18.28 -32.36 0.76
C GLY A 903 -19.19 -33.06 1.80
N ASN A 904 -20.51 -32.96 1.68
CA ASN A 904 -21.45 -33.57 2.65
C ASN A 904 -22.04 -34.93 2.21
N ARG A 905 -21.66 -35.48 1.05
CA ARG A 905 -22.09 -36.83 0.64
C ARG A 905 -21.15 -37.91 1.19
N VAL A 906 -21.19 -38.08 2.51
CA VAL A 906 -20.94 -39.40 3.11
C VAL A 906 -22.12 -40.30 2.70
N GLU A 907 -21.81 -41.55 2.34
CA GLU A 907 -22.78 -42.50 1.82
C GLU A 907 -23.90 -42.80 2.82
N VAL A 908 -25.12 -42.39 2.50
CA VAL A 908 -26.34 -43.00 3.04
C VAL A 908 -26.92 -43.87 1.93
N MET A 909 -26.56 -45.16 1.96
CA MET A 909 -27.26 -46.15 1.14
C MET A 909 -28.69 -46.34 1.66
N GLY A 910 -29.66 -46.36 0.74
CA GLY A 910 -30.89 -47.14 0.90
C GLY A 910 -32.05 -46.55 1.70
N GLU A 911 -32.67 -45.46 1.22
CA GLU A 911 -34.09 -45.20 1.53
C GLU A 911 -35.01 -46.15 0.72
N ALA A 912 -34.99 -47.45 1.07
CA ALA A 912 -35.86 -48.46 0.45
C ALA A 912 -36.56 -49.40 1.45
N GLU A 913 -36.07 -49.54 2.69
CA GLU A 913 -36.55 -50.58 3.62
C GLU A 913 -37.26 -50.08 4.90
N ARG A 914 -37.58 -48.78 5.01
CA ARG A 914 -38.28 -48.21 6.20
C ARG A 914 -39.69 -47.68 5.92
N ARG A 915 -40.45 -48.38 5.07
CA ARG A 915 -41.92 -48.22 4.93
C ARG A 915 -42.67 -49.54 5.09
N ALA A 916 -42.31 -50.29 6.13
CA ALA A 916 -43.20 -51.21 6.82
C ALA A 916 -43.19 -50.83 8.31
N VAL A 917 -44.28 -51.12 9.04
CA VAL A 917 -44.51 -50.71 10.44
C VAL A 917 -44.80 -49.22 10.62
N SER A 918 -45.98 -48.79 10.15
CA SER A 918 -46.70 -47.63 10.71
C SER A 918 -48.12 -48.04 11.11
N SER A 919 -48.34 -48.37 12.38
CA SER A 919 -49.67 -48.46 12.97
C SER A 919 -49.62 -48.33 14.49
N ILE A 920 -50.76 -47.90 15.08
CA ILE A 920 -51.07 -47.85 16.53
C ILE A 920 -50.54 -46.60 17.30
N SER A 921 -51.15 -45.47 16.95
CA SER A 921 -51.91 -44.56 17.85
C SER A 921 -51.43 -44.21 19.28
N ALA A 922 -51.02 -42.94 19.45
CA ALA A 922 -51.65 -41.91 20.31
C ALA A 922 -51.64 -42.09 21.88
N PRO A 923 -52.05 -41.09 22.69
CA PRO A 923 -51.16 -39.98 23.05
C PRO A 923 -51.17 -39.59 24.55
N ILE A 924 -50.06 -38.99 25.03
CA ILE A 924 -50.00 -37.89 26.01
C ILE A 924 -48.86 -36.96 25.57
#